data_AF-A0AAP0RMV9-F1
#
_entry.id   AF-A0AAP0RMV9-F1
#
_cell.length_a   1.000
_cell.length_b   1.000
_cell.length_c   1.000
_cell.angle_alpha   90.00
_cell.angle_beta   90.00
_cell.angle_gamma   90.00
#
_symmetry.space_group_name_H-M   'P 1'
#
loop_
_entity.id
_entity.type
_entity.pdbx_description
1 polymer ?
#
loop_
_entity_poly.entity_id
_entity_poly.type
_entity_poly.pdbx_seq_one_letter_code
_entity_poly.pdbx_strand_id
1 'polypeptide(L)'
;MAPIETHELTPSSEEEHCFYAMQLASASVFPMVMQAAIDLELLEILSRAGPGAHLSAQEIASQLPTQNPQAPEMVDRILRLLASHSVLTCTTSTTVNPNLDGGDSVVVHRLYGLAPASNYFLSDYDSICLTPTIQMFNDKVFMDCWHVLKDAVLEGGIPFNKVYGVHAFEYAGKDPRFNLVFNKAMTSHTTLVMKSVLKKYKGFEGIKELVDVGGGLGLTLEMIKSQYPTIKGINFDLPHVIQNAPSYPGVQHLPGDMFVGIPKGEAILLKCILHDWTEDHSLKILKNCYAALPGHGKVIVIEYIVPEAPETNAATRSLFQIDLVMMAQNPGGKERTRLEFESLAKRAGFRGVRYECYACNYWVMEFYNCDHHQNSEAMASSAETQIRTFSNGDNDDEQHCSYAMQLVSSSVLPMVMQAAIELNLLEIIAKAGPGGRLSSSEIAAQLPTQNPDAPIMVDRILRLLATHSVLTCSVADGGGGGGDNRFQRLYGLAPVCKYLVRNEDGVSLGPLMSLLQDKVFMDSWSVSKLKDAVLEGGIPFNKVHGAHAFEYPGKDRRFNQVFNTAMYNHTTIIVKKILESYKGFEHLKQVVDVGGGLGVTLSIITSKYPSIRGINFDLPHVIQHAPPYPGVEHVGGDMFESVPRGDAIFMKWILHDWSDDHCLKLLKNCYKALPDNGKVIVVEAVFPVIPETSTAVKGISQLDLLMMTQNPGGKERTQQEFTALAMGAGFSRIRYERLVCTYWVMELYK
;
A
#
# COMPACT_ATOMS: atom_id res chain seq x y z
N MET A 1 11.27 39.98 -14.45
CA MET A 1 10.35 38.87 -14.15
C MET A 1 8.97 39.45 -13.97
N ALA A 2 8.03 39.16 -14.88
CA ALA A 2 6.61 39.40 -14.60
C ALA A 2 6.12 38.32 -13.61
N PRO A 3 5.18 38.61 -12.70
CA PRO A 3 4.63 37.61 -11.80
C PRO A 3 3.97 36.51 -12.63
N ILE A 4 4.31 35.25 -12.34
CA ILE A 4 3.60 34.11 -12.89
C ILE A 4 2.22 34.12 -12.24
N GLU A 5 1.17 34.36 -13.02
CA GLU A 5 -0.22 34.22 -12.59
C GLU A 5 -0.51 32.74 -12.31
N THR A 6 -0.19 32.28 -11.11
CA THR A 6 -0.76 31.04 -10.57
C THR A 6 -2.15 31.39 -10.07
N HIS A 7 -3.18 31.15 -10.89
CA HIS A 7 -4.49 30.92 -10.32
C HIS A 7 -4.36 29.65 -9.47
N GLU A 8 -4.35 29.80 -8.14
CA GLU A 8 -4.46 28.68 -7.20
C GLU A 8 -5.82 28.01 -7.43
N LEU A 9 -5.85 27.07 -8.37
CA LEU A 9 -6.97 26.19 -8.59
C LEU A 9 -6.93 25.17 -7.45
N THR A 10 -7.71 25.42 -6.40
CA THR A 10 -8.04 24.38 -5.42
C THR A 10 -8.73 23.24 -6.17
N PRO A 11 -8.27 21.98 -6.03
CA PRO A 11 -8.89 20.85 -6.73
C PRO A 11 -10.37 20.75 -6.36
N SER A 12 -11.21 20.47 -7.34
CA SER A 12 -12.60 20.09 -7.08
C SER A 12 -12.66 18.73 -6.35
N SER A 13 -13.74 18.47 -5.62
CA SER A 13 -13.95 17.17 -4.95
C SER A 13 -13.88 15.98 -5.93
N GLU A 14 -14.30 16.19 -7.18
CA GLU A 14 -14.20 15.17 -8.23
C GLU A 14 -12.74 14.89 -8.65
N GLU A 15 -11.88 15.90 -8.65
CA GLU A 15 -10.45 15.74 -8.93
C GLU A 15 -9.75 14.99 -7.80
N GLU A 16 -10.09 15.26 -6.53
CA GLU A 16 -9.56 14.52 -5.39
C GLU A 16 -9.86 13.02 -5.49
N HIS A 17 -11.06 12.64 -5.92
CA HIS A 17 -11.42 11.24 -6.15
C HIS A 17 -10.60 10.62 -7.29
N CYS A 18 -10.30 11.38 -8.33
CA CYS A 18 -9.44 10.91 -9.41
C CYS A 18 -8.00 10.71 -8.94
N PHE A 19 -7.47 11.65 -8.16
CA PHE A 19 -6.14 11.56 -7.56
C PHE A 19 -6.04 10.31 -6.68
N TYR A 20 -7.08 10.05 -5.90
CA TYR A 20 -7.11 8.88 -5.04
C TYR A 20 -7.15 7.57 -5.83
N ALA A 21 -7.95 7.48 -6.89
CA ALA A 21 -7.98 6.30 -7.74
C ALA A 21 -6.62 6.04 -8.42
N MET A 22 -5.92 7.09 -8.85
CA MET A 22 -4.57 6.99 -9.41
C MET A 22 -3.53 6.54 -8.37
N GLN A 23 -3.61 7.07 -7.15
CA GLN A 23 -2.77 6.64 -6.04
C GLN A 23 -3.01 5.16 -5.68
N LEU A 24 -4.27 4.71 -5.70
CA LEU A 24 -4.61 3.29 -5.48
C LEU A 24 -4.03 2.38 -6.56
N ALA A 25 -4.07 2.79 -7.83
CA ALA A 25 -3.54 2.00 -8.95
C ALA A 25 -2.03 1.72 -8.81
N SER A 26 -1.28 2.65 -8.20
CA SER A 26 0.17 2.55 -7.98
C SER A 26 0.55 2.28 -6.52
N ALA A 27 -0.40 1.85 -5.68
CA ALA A 27 -0.18 1.68 -4.24
C ALA A 27 0.90 0.62 -3.89
N SER A 28 1.20 -0.33 -4.78
CA SER A 28 2.29 -1.31 -4.59
C SER A 28 3.68 -0.69 -4.57
N VAL A 29 3.87 0.52 -5.08
CA VAL A 29 5.19 1.18 -5.12
C VAL A 29 5.71 1.50 -3.71
N PHE A 30 4.84 1.96 -2.80
CA PHE A 30 5.25 2.33 -1.44
C PHE A 30 5.93 1.19 -0.66
N PRO A 31 5.31 0.00 -0.48
CA PRO A 31 5.94 -1.09 0.27
C PRO A 31 7.28 -1.52 -0.33
N MET A 32 7.40 -1.54 -1.66
CA MET A 32 8.64 -1.93 -2.35
C MET A 32 9.76 -0.91 -2.11
N VAL A 33 9.42 0.38 -2.08
CA VAL A 33 10.38 1.46 -1.84
C VAL A 33 10.77 1.54 -0.38
N MET A 34 9.83 1.33 0.53
CA MET A 34 10.13 1.21 1.96
C MET A 34 11.11 0.04 2.21
N GLN A 35 10.91 -1.10 1.55
CA GLN A 35 11.83 -2.22 1.62
C GLN A 35 13.23 -1.85 1.09
N ALA A 36 13.32 -1.18 -0.06
CA ALA A 36 14.59 -0.74 -0.61
C ALA A 36 15.30 0.27 0.30
N ALA A 37 14.57 1.20 0.93
CA ALA A 37 15.12 2.16 1.88
C ALA A 37 15.68 1.49 3.14
N ILE A 38 15.01 0.44 3.62
CA ILE A 38 15.48 -0.42 4.71
C ILE A 38 16.76 -1.16 4.29
N ASP A 39 16.77 -1.79 3.11
CA ASP A 39 17.92 -2.56 2.61
C ASP A 39 19.15 -1.69 2.30
N LEU A 40 18.94 -0.39 2.06
CA LEU A 40 19.95 0.64 1.90
C LEU A 40 20.32 1.34 3.22
N GLU A 41 19.69 0.98 4.33
CA GLU A 41 19.90 1.58 5.66
C GLU A 41 19.69 3.11 5.69
N LEU A 42 18.79 3.63 4.84
CA LEU A 42 18.59 5.09 4.72
C LEU A 42 18.08 5.71 6.03
N LEU A 43 17.20 5.00 6.75
CA LEU A 43 16.69 5.44 8.04
C LEU A 43 17.78 5.43 9.12
N GLU A 44 18.69 4.45 9.06
CA GLU A 44 19.83 4.38 9.99
C GLU A 44 20.85 5.49 9.73
N ILE A 45 21.12 5.82 8.46
CA ILE A 45 21.96 6.97 8.09
C ILE A 45 21.40 8.26 8.69
N LEU A 46 20.09 8.48 8.56
CA LEU A 46 19.41 9.64 9.15
C LEU A 46 19.45 9.61 10.68
N SER A 47 19.24 8.45 11.30
CA SER A 47 19.32 8.27 12.76
C SER A 47 20.70 8.66 13.32
N ARG A 48 21.78 8.24 12.64
CA ARG A 48 23.17 8.54 13.04
C ARG A 48 23.52 10.02 13.00
N ALA A 49 22.78 10.84 12.24
CA ALA A 49 22.96 12.29 12.22
C ALA A 49 22.48 12.98 13.51
N GLY A 50 21.67 12.27 14.32
CA GLY A 50 21.17 12.72 15.61
C GLY A 50 19.72 13.21 15.58
N PRO A 51 19.05 13.31 16.75
CA PRO A 51 17.65 13.70 16.83
C PRO A 51 17.38 15.08 16.20
N GLY A 52 16.40 15.14 15.30
CA GLY A 52 15.99 16.39 14.61
C GLY A 52 16.90 16.83 13.47
N ALA A 53 18.01 16.12 13.20
CA ALA A 53 18.88 16.42 12.08
C ALA A 53 18.15 16.24 10.73
N HIS A 54 18.52 17.06 9.75
CA HIS A 54 18.06 16.92 8.37
C HIS A 54 19.27 16.84 7.44
N LEU A 55 19.30 15.82 6.59
CA LEU A 55 20.38 15.60 5.62
C LEU A 55 19.86 15.75 4.19
N SER A 56 20.70 16.27 3.30
CA SER A 56 20.45 16.22 1.85
C SER A 56 20.61 14.81 1.31
N ALA A 57 19.98 14.53 0.16
CA ALA A 57 20.17 13.25 -0.53
C ALA A 57 21.63 12.98 -0.91
N GLN A 58 22.43 14.04 -1.14
CA GLN A 58 23.86 13.93 -1.40
C GLN A 58 24.65 13.46 -0.17
N GLU A 59 24.33 13.98 1.02
CA GLU A 59 24.96 13.58 2.29
C GLU A 59 24.55 12.16 2.71
N ILE A 60 23.34 11.73 2.35
CA ILE A 60 22.88 10.36 2.59
C ILE A 60 23.57 9.41 1.62
N ALA A 61 23.58 9.72 0.32
CA ALA A 61 24.19 8.88 -0.70
C ALA A 61 25.71 8.73 -0.53
N SER A 62 26.41 9.74 0.00
CA SER A 62 27.86 9.65 0.26
C SER A 62 28.24 8.65 1.36
N GLN A 63 27.27 8.23 2.17
CA GLN A 63 27.44 7.20 3.20
C GLN A 63 27.08 5.79 2.71
N LEU A 64 26.55 5.67 1.49
CA LEU A 64 26.27 4.38 0.87
C LEU A 64 27.55 3.83 0.21
N PRO A 65 27.73 2.49 0.18
CA PRO A 65 28.82 1.85 -0.55
C PRO A 65 28.55 1.84 -2.05
N THR A 66 28.39 3.02 -2.67
CA THR A 66 28.00 3.19 -4.07
C THR A 66 29.08 3.91 -4.87
N GLN A 67 29.24 3.52 -6.14
CA GLN A 67 30.01 4.26 -7.15
C GLN A 67 29.09 4.88 -8.21
N ASN A 68 27.77 4.70 -8.08
CA ASN A 68 26.80 5.22 -9.02
C ASN A 68 26.69 6.75 -8.87
N PRO A 69 27.06 7.54 -9.89
CA PRO A 69 26.97 9.01 -9.82
C PRO A 69 25.51 9.51 -9.73
N GLN A 70 24.53 8.67 -10.10
CA GLN A 70 23.10 8.99 -10.01
C GLN A 70 22.49 8.64 -8.64
N ALA A 71 23.25 8.03 -7.73
CA ALA A 71 22.74 7.61 -6.42
C ALA A 71 22.08 8.76 -5.63
N PRO A 72 22.62 9.99 -5.56
CA PRO A 72 21.96 11.10 -4.88
C PRO A 72 20.56 11.42 -5.42
N GLU A 73 20.38 11.42 -6.74
CA GLU A 73 19.08 11.68 -7.37
C GLU A 73 18.10 10.54 -7.07
N MET A 74 18.54 9.29 -7.18
CA MET A 74 17.71 8.13 -6.87
C MET A 74 17.29 8.10 -5.40
N VAL A 75 18.21 8.43 -4.49
CA VAL A 75 17.95 8.56 -3.06
C VAL A 75 16.95 9.69 -2.78
N ASP A 76 17.10 10.86 -3.39
CA ASP A 76 16.14 11.97 -3.24
C ASP A 76 14.71 11.56 -3.60
N ARG A 77 14.54 10.83 -4.71
CA ARG A 77 13.24 10.34 -5.18
C ARG A 77 12.63 9.34 -4.18
N ILE A 78 13.44 8.41 -3.66
CA ILE A 78 13.02 7.47 -2.59
C ILE A 78 12.56 8.24 -1.35
N LEU A 79 13.38 9.18 -0.86
CA LEU A 79 13.10 9.96 0.34
C LEU A 79 11.86 10.86 0.17
N ARG A 80 11.61 11.38 -1.03
CA ARG A 80 10.38 12.11 -1.37
C ARG A 80 9.12 11.27 -1.17
N LEU A 81 9.13 10.01 -1.64
CA LEU A 81 7.99 9.11 -1.42
C LEU A 81 7.79 8.83 0.07
N LEU A 82 8.86 8.57 0.82
CA LEU A 82 8.80 8.32 2.26
C LEU A 82 8.29 9.55 3.03
N ALA A 83 8.71 10.76 2.64
CA ALA A 83 8.23 12.01 3.23
C ALA A 83 6.73 12.24 2.94
N SER A 84 6.26 11.96 1.72
CA SER A 84 4.83 12.04 1.38
C SER A 84 3.94 11.08 2.20
N HIS A 85 4.53 10.01 2.75
CA HIS A 85 3.87 9.05 3.65
C HIS A 85 4.20 9.31 5.12
N SER A 86 4.74 10.48 5.48
CA SER A 86 5.06 10.83 6.88
C SER A 86 5.98 9.82 7.58
N VAL A 87 6.77 9.06 6.81
CA VAL A 87 7.89 8.27 7.34
C VAL A 87 9.05 9.22 7.63
N LEU A 88 9.26 10.20 6.75
CA LEU A 88 10.27 11.25 6.90
C LEU A 88 9.62 12.63 6.98
N THR A 89 10.35 13.58 7.55
CA THR A 89 10.10 15.02 7.39
C THR A 89 10.94 15.55 6.24
N CYS A 90 10.46 16.60 5.56
CA CYS A 90 11.22 17.28 4.52
C CYS A 90 11.19 18.79 4.75
N THR A 91 12.35 19.42 4.68
CA THR A 91 12.52 20.87 4.67
C THR A 91 13.32 21.28 3.44
N THR A 92 13.44 22.59 3.18
CA THR A 92 14.21 23.10 2.05
C THR A 92 15.26 24.10 2.49
N SER A 93 16.42 24.06 1.81
CA SER A 93 17.45 25.09 1.86
C SER A 93 17.62 25.72 0.47
N THR A 94 18.03 26.98 0.41
CA THR A 94 18.24 27.69 -0.86
C THR A 94 19.68 28.15 -0.99
N THR A 95 20.33 27.82 -2.10
CA THR A 95 21.61 28.44 -2.48
C THR A 95 21.39 29.44 -3.60
N VAL A 96 21.93 30.64 -3.42
CA VAL A 96 21.91 31.70 -4.44
C VAL A 96 23.21 31.64 -5.22
N ASN A 97 23.12 31.30 -6.51
CA ASN A 97 24.24 31.33 -7.43
C ASN A 97 24.17 32.64 -8.22
N PRO A 98 25.11 33.58 -8.01
CA PRO A 98 25.17 34.78 -8.82
C PRO A 98 25.55 34.40 -10.25
N ASN A 99 24.66 34.64 -11.22
CA ASN A 99 25.03 34.47 -12.63
C ASN A 99 25.90 35.65 -13.08
N LEU A 100 26.80 35.38 -14.03
CA LEU A 100 27.68 36.38 -14.65
C LEU A 100 26.91 37.55 -15.32
N ASP A 101 25.61 37.36 -15.60
CA ASP A 101 24.76 38.32 -16.31
C ASP A 101 23.82 39.13 -15.38
N GLY A 102 24.01 39.07 -14.06
CA GLY A 102 23.29 39.91 -13.08
C GLY A 102 21.90 39.41 -12.66
N GLY A 103 21.54 38.17 -12.99
CA GLY A 103 20.36 37.49 -12.42
C GLY A 103 20.77 36.41 -11.42
N ASP A 104 20.19 36.41 -10.22
CA ASP A 104 20.42 35.36 -9.23
C ASP A 104 19.68 34.07 -9.64
N SER A 105 20.39 32.94 -9.77
CA SER A 105 19.75 31.63 -9.86
C SER A 105 19.60 31.03 -8.47
N VAL A 106 18.36 30.76 -8.05
CA VAL A 106 18.05 30.14 -6.75
C VAL A 106 17.89 28.65 -6.96
N VAL A 107 18.76 27.86 -6.35
CA VAL A 107 18.65 26.40 -6.32
C VAL A 107 18.06 25.98 -4.97
N VAL A 108 16.94 25.24 -5.01
CA VAL A 108 16.28 24.70 -3.81
C VAL A 108 16.74 23.27 -3.58
N HIS A 109 17.28 22.99 -2.40
CA HIS A 109 17.73 21.67 -1.96
C HIS A 109 16.75 21.12 -0.92
N ARG A 110 16.34 19.86 -1.06
CA ARG A 110 15.55 19.14 -0.04
C ARG A 110 16.46 18.54 1.01
N LEU A 111 16.06 18.69 2.27
CA LEU A 111 16.70 18.09 3.43
C LEU A 111 15.68 17.21 4.16
N TYR A 112 16.08 15.99 4.53
CA TYR A 112 15.20 14.96 5.07
C TYR A 112 15.58 14.62 6.50
N GLY A 113 14.57 14.49 7.37
CA GLY A 113 14.72 14.06 8.76
C GLY A 113 13.77 12.90 9.09
N LEU A 114 13.97 12.24 10.24
CA LEU A 114 13.09 11.17 10.68
C LEU A 114 11.77 11.73 11.23
N ALA A 115 10.63 11.17 10.81
CA ALA A 115 9.35 11.40 11.46
C ALA A 115 9.12 10.37 12.59
N PRO A 116 8.20 10.59 13.53
CA PRO A 116 8.01 9.70 14.69
C PRO A 116 7.78 8.22 14.34
N ALA A 117 7.06 7.93 13.25
CA ALA A 117 6.81 6.56 12.80
C ALA A 117 8.08 5.82 12.36
N SER A 118 9.13 6.54 11.92
CA SER A 118 10.41 5.93 11.54
C SER A 118 11.13 5.27 12.70
N ASN A 119 10.90 5.71 13.93
CA ASN A 119 11.56 5.15 15.12
C ASN A 119 11.29 3.65 15.29
N TYR A 120 10.15 3.16 14.79
CA TYR A 120 9.80 1.74 14.82
C TYR A 120 10.56 0.89 13.80
N PHE A 121 11.37 1.48 12.92
CA PHE A 121 12.14 0.78 11.88
C PHE A 121 13.66 0.83 12.11
N LEU A 122 14.12 1.45 13.20
CA LEU A 122 15.53 1.58 13.56
C LEU A 122 16.00 0.39 14.41
N SER A 123 17.28 0.01 14.33
CA SER A 123 17.85 -1.12 15.09
C SER A 123 17.98 -0.83 16.59
N ASP A 124 18.24 0.42 16.95
CA ASP A 124 18.71 0.80 18.29
C ASP A 124 17.66 1.52 19.15
N TYR A 125 16.45 1.79 18.63
CA TYR A 125 15.42 2.49 19.40
C TYR A 125 14.81 1.53 20.45
N ASP A 126 15.45 1.50 21.62
CA ASP A 126 15.07 0.74 22.81
C ASP A 126 14.93 -0.78 22.64
N SER A 127 15.45 -1.38 21.57
CA SER A 127 15.29 -2.79 21.14
C SER A 127 13.92 -3.15 20.53
N ILE A 128 13.26 -2.20 19.85
CA ILE A 128 12.03 -2.39 19.09
C ILE A 128 12.32 -2.09 17.61
N CYS A 129 12.12 -3.06 16.71
CA CYS A 129 12.36 -2.86 15.28
C CYS A 129 11.40 -3.72 14.44
N LEU A 130 10.56 -3.08 13.63
CA LEU A 130 9.58 -3.68 12.72
C LEU A 130 10.14 -4.05 11.35
N THR A 131 11.40 -3.71 11.08
CA THR A 131 12.11 -4.06 9.83
C THR A 131 12.01 -5.55 9.47
N PRO A 132 12.21 -6.50 10.41
CA PRO A 132 12.03 -7.92 10.09
C PRO A 132 10.59 -8.29 9.69
N THR A 133 9.58 -7.61 10.24
CA THR A 133 8.16 -7.87 9.95
C THR A 133 7.78 -7.44 8.54
N ILE A 134 8.21 -6.24 8.11
CA ILE A 134 7.98 -5.77 6.72
C ILE A 134 8.75 -6.64 5.72
N GLN A 135 9.97 -7.07 6.06
CA GLN A 135 10.73 -8.03 5.25
C GLN A 135 9.99 -9.36 5.07
N MET A 136 9.34 -9.88 6.12
CA MET A 136 8.54 -11.10 6.02
C MET A 136 7.31 -10.92 5.13
N PHE A 137 6.55 -9.84 5.30
CA PHE A 137 5.35 -9.60 4.49
C PHE A 137 5.65 -9.31 3.01
N ASN A 138 6.82 -8.75 2.72
CA ASN A 138 7.28 -8.53 1.35
C ASN A 138 8.15 -9.68 0.81
N ASP A 139 8.41 -10.73 1.63
CA ASP A 139 9.13 -11.91 1.15
C ASP A 139 8.33 -12.58 0.04
N LYS A 140 9.05 -13.08 -0.98
CA LYS A 140 8.44 -13.77 -2.11
C LYS A 140 7.47 -14.86 -1.65
N VAL A 141 7.80 -15.57 -0.58
CA VAL A 141 6.98 -16.67 -0.06
C VAL A 141 5.55 -16.20 0.24
N PHE A 142 5.41 -15.08 0.93
CA PHE A 142 4.11 -14.51 1.28
C PHE A 142 3.49 -13.77 0.10
N MET A 143 4.29 -13.06 -0.70
CA MET A 143 3.80 -12.28 -1.83
C MET A 143 3.15 -13.15 -2.92
N ASP A 144 3.71 -14.32 -3.19
CA ASP A 144 3.16 -15.27 -4.17
C ASP A 144 1.71 -15.69 -3.85
N CYS A 145 1.33 -15.71 -2.57
CA CYS A 145 0.01 -16.14 -2.12
C CYS A 145 -1.09 -15.17 -2.57
N TRP A 146 -0.78 -13.88 -2.69
CA TRP A 146 -1.77 -12.88 -3.12
C TRP A 146 -2.25 -13.10 -4.55
N HIS A 147 -1.41 -13.66 -5.42
CA HIS A 147 -1.75 -13.90 -6.83
C HIS A 147 -2.81 -14.98 -7.03
N VAL A 148 -3.09 -15.82 -6.02
CA VAL A 148 -4.13 -16.86 -6.06
C VAL A 148 -5.32 -16.54 -5.16
N LEU A 149 -5.40 -15.32 -4.61
CA LEU A 149 -6.50 -14.90 -3.73
C LEU A 149 -7.86 -14.99 -4.44
N LYS A 150 -7.94 -14.54 -5.69
CA LYS A 150 -9.13 -14.67 -6.53
C LYS A 150 -9.58 -16.13 -6.65
N ASP A 151 -8.65 -17.04 -6.96
CA ASP A 151 -8.94 -18.46 -7.12
C ASP A 151 -9.39 -19.09 -5.80
N ALA A 152 -8.80 -18.68 -4.67
CA ALA A 152 -9.27 -19.09 -3.35
C ALA A 152 -10.71 -18.64 -3.04
N VAL A 153 -11.11 -17.43 -3.45
CA VAL A 153 -12.50 -16.97 -3.31
C VAL A 153 -13.45 -17.82 -4.16
N LEU A 154 -13.08 -18.14 -5.40
CA LEU A 154 -13.95 -18.85 -6.35
C LEU A 154 -14.01 -20.37 -6.12
N GLU A 155 -12.91 -20.98 -5.70
CA GLU A 155 -12.76 -22.44 -5.63
C GLU A 155 -12.71 -22.97 -4.19
N GLY A 156 -12.50 -22.08 -3.21
CA GLY A 156 -12.20 -22.45 -1.84
C GLY A 156 -10.75 -22.85 -1.64
N GLY A 157 -10.38 -23.06 -0.37
CA GLY A 157 -9.01 -23.33 0.06
C GLY A 157 -8.24 -22.07 0.46
N ILE A 158 -7.01 -22.28 0.92
CA ILE A 158 -6.14 -21.23 1.46
C ILE A 158 -5.11 -20.85 0.40
N PRO A 159 -4.89 -19.55 0.11
CA PRO A 159 -3.92 -19.11 -0.88
C PRO A 159 -2.52 -19.72 -0.69
N PHE A 160 -1.98 -19.75 0.52
CA PHE A 160 -0.68 -20.38 0.80
C PHE A 160 -0.64 -21.87 0.41
N ASN A 161 -1.66 -22.64 0.79
CA ASN A 161 -1.76 -24.06 0.44
C ASN A 161 -1.89 -24.27 -1.07
N LYS A 162 -2.59 -23.38 -1.79
CA LYS A 162 -2.68 -23.45 -3.26
C LYS A 162 -1.33 -23.25 -3.93
N VAL A 163 -0.46 -22.40 -3.38
CA VAL A 163 0.88 -22.13 -3.94
C VAL A 163 1.88 -23.22 -3.57
N TYR A 164 1.96 -23.61 -2.30
CA TYR A 164 3.04 -24.48 -1.80
C TYR A 164 2.63 -25.92 -1.51
N GLY A 165 1.34 -26.24 -1.59
CA GLY A 165 0.80 -27.58 -1.33
C GLY A 165 0.83 -28.01 0.14
N VAL A 166 1.31 -27.16 1.06
CA VAL A 166 1.45 -27.44 2.49
C VAL A 166 1.08 -26.23 3.33
N HIS A 167 0.95 -26.44 4.64
CA HIS A 167 0.68 -25.39 5.62
C HIS A 167 1.87 -24.43 5.79
N ALA A 168 1.64 -23.15 6.11
CA ALA A 168 2.69 -22.14 6.35
C ALA A 168 3.76 -22.58 7.38
N PHE A 169 3.34 -23.04 8.58
CA PHE A 169 4.26 -23.60 9.58
C PHE A 169 5.05 -24.83 9.08
N GLU A 170 4.45 -25.70 8.26
CA GLU A 170 5.16 -26.85 7.69
C GLU A 170 6.20 -26.40 6.64
N TYR A 171 5.86 -25.38 5.85
CA TYR A 171 6.77 -24.79 4.86
C TYR A 171 7.98 -24.13 5.52
N ALA A 172 7.80 -23.42 6.63
CA ALA A 172 8.90 -22.84 7.39
C ALA A 172 9.91 -23.93 7.85
N GLY A 173 9.45 -25.13 8.18
CA GLY A 173 10.34 -26.27 8.46
C GLY A 173 11.15 -26.77 7.25
N LYS A 174 10.71 -26.48 6.02
CA LYS A 174 11.33 -26.94 4.76
C LYS A 174 12.25 -25.91 4.10
N ASP A 175 12.02 -24.62 4.31
CA ASP A 175 12.89 -23.53 3.82
C ASP A 175 13.61 -22.84 4.99
N PRO A 176 14.88 -23.20 5.28
CA PRO A 176 15.66 -22.57 6.35
C PRO A 176 15.82 -21.06 6.22
N ARG A 177 15.86 -20.53 4.98
CA ARG A 177 15.98 -19.08 4.71
C ARG A 177 14.68 -18.39 5.12
N PHE A 178 13.53 -18.90 4.69
CA PHE A 178 12.24 -18.34 5.08
C PHE A 178 11.98 -18.50 6.59
N ASN A 179 12.34 -19.64 7.18
CA ASN A 179 12.25 -19.86 8.63
C ASN A 179 13.00 -18.78 9.43
N LEU A 180 14.18 -18.38 8.98
CA LEU A 180 14.96 -17.32 9.62
C LEU A 180 14.25 -15.97 9.53
N VAL A 181 13.70 -15.62 8.36
CA VAL A 181 12.93 -14.38 8.16
C VAL A 181 11.69 -14.37 9.06
N PHE A 182 10.92 -15.45 9.06
CA PHE A 182 9.73 -15.62 9.87
C PHE A 182 10.02 -15.48 11.38
N ASN A 183 11.02 -16.20 11.89
CA ASN A 183 11.35 -16.18 13.32
C ASN A 183 11.88 -14.80 13.78
N LYS A 184 12.66 -14.11 12.95
CA LYS A 184 13.08 -12.73 13.22
C LYS A 184 11.89 -11.78 13.29
N ALA A 185 10.95 -11.88 12.35
CA ALA A 185 9.72 -11.08 12.38
C ALA A 185 8.89 -11.33 13.65
N MET A 186 8.67 -12.60 14.01
CA MET A 186 7.91 -12.95 15.22
C MET A 186 8.57 -12.46 16.51
N THR A 187 9.90 -12.53 16.57
CA THR A 187 10.71 -12.01 17.69
C THR A 187 10.56 -10.49 17.80
N SER A 188 10.82 -9.76 16.72
CA SER A 188 10.70 -8.31 16.64
C SER A 188 9.32 -7.80 17.04
N HIS A 189 8.28 -8.41 16.47
CA HIS A 189 6.90 -8.04 16.72
C HIS A 189 6.49 -8.37 18.17
N THR A 190 6.91 -9.51 18.72
CA THR A 190 6.65 -9.86 20.13
C THR A 190 7.31 -8.87 21.09
N THR A 191 8.56 -8.46 20.83
CA THR A 191 9.25 -7.48 21.67
C THR A 191 8.51 -6.13 21.71
N LEU A 192 8.02 -5.65 20.56
CA LEU A 192 7.20 -4.43 20.49
C LEU A 192 5.96 -4.52 21.38
N VAL A 193 5.14 -5.55 21.13
CA VAL A 193 3.84 -5.72 21.80
C VAL A 193 4.04 -5.92 23.29
N MET A 194 4.95 -6.82 23.69
CA MET A 194 5.13 -7.18 25.10
C MET A 194 5.72 -6.03 25.92
N LYS A 195 6.59 -5.19 25.36
CA LYS A 195 7.03 -3.97 26.06
C LYS A 195 5.88 -3.01 26.35
N SER A 196 4.98 -2.82 25.39
CA SER A 196 3.82 -1.97 25.56
C SER A 196 2.82 -2.56 26.57
N VAL A 197 2.57 -3.88 26.48
CA VAL A 197 1.73 -4.62 27.43
C VAL A 197 2.29 -4.53 28.84
N LEU A 198 3.57 -4.83 29.07
CA LEU A 198 4.19 -4.85 30.40
C LEU A 198 4.25 -3.48 31.10
N LYS A 199 4.22 -2.38 30.34
CA LYS A 199 4.08 -1.01 30.87
C LYS A 199 2.68 -0.78 31.46
N LYS A 200 1.63 -1.32 30.83
CA LYS A 200 0.22 -0.99 31.12
C LYS A 200 -0.51 -2.06 31.93
N TYR A 201 -0.28 -3.33 31.62
CA TYR A 201 -1.00 -4.46 32.19
C TYR A 201 -0.35 -4.94 33.49
N LYS A 202 -1.13 -4.94 34.58
CA LYS A 202 -0.68 -5.36 35.92
C LYS A 202 -1.16 -6.76 36.30
N GLY A 203 -1.95 -7.43 35.46
CA GLY A 203 -2.55 -8.70 35.80
C GLY A 203 -1.57 -9.88 35.92
N PHE A 204 -0.26 -9.68 35.67
CA PHE A 204 0.79 -10.64 36.02
C PHE A 204 1.21 -10.61 37.50
N GLU A 205 0.90 -9.54 38.23
CA GLU A 205 1.25 -9.41 39.64
C GLU A 205 0.56 -10.48 40.48
N GLY A 206 1.34 -11.13 41.36
CA GLY A 206 0.84 -12.15 42.28
C GLY A 206 0.69 -13.56 41.69
N ILE A 207 0.82 -13.73 40.37
CA ILE A 207 0.83 -15.06 39.73
C ILE A 207 2.07 -15.83 40.20
N LYS A 208 1.92 -17.10 40.59
CA LYS A 208 3.05 -17.97 40.98
C LYS A 208 3.52 -18.86 39.84
N GLU A 209 2.59 -19.33 39.01
CA GLU A 209 2.87 -20.23 37.88
C GLU A 209 2.09 -19.78 36.64
N LEU A 210 2.83 -19.44 35.58
CA LEU A 210 2.28 -18.96 34.31
C LEU A 210 2.68 -19.91 33.18
N VAL A 211 1.69 -20.42 32.45
CA VAL A 211 1.90 -21.25 31.25
C VAL A 211 1.68 -20.38 30.02
N ASP A 212 2.68 -20.27 29.16
CA ASP A 212 2.55 -19.62 27.84
C ASP A 212 2.35 -20.70 26.78
N VAL A 213 1.12 -20.76 26.24
CA VAL A 213 0.70 -21.80 25.30
C VAL A 213 0.88 -21.28 23.88
N GLY A 214 1.64 -22.02 23.07
CA GLY A 214 2.15 -21.50 21.80
C GLY A 214 3.23 -20.43 22.01
N GLY A 215 3.98 -20.53 23.11
CA GLY A 215 4.99 -19.53 23.50
C GLY A 215 6.23 -19.50 22.59
N GLY A 216 6.28 -20.35 21.57
CA GLY A 216 7.37 -20.43 20.59
C GLY A 216 8.71 -20.69 21.26
N LEU A 217 9.68 -19.82 20.97
CA LEU A 217 11.02 -19.90 21.57
C LEU A 217 11.05 -19.44 23.03
N GLY A 218 9.95 -18.92 23.60
CA GLY A 218 9.83 -18.57 25.03
C GLY A 218 10.17 -17.12 25.40
N LEU A 219 10.36 -16.25 24.40
CA LEU A 219 10.71 -14.83 24.60
C LEU A 219 9.67 -14.08 25.45
N THR A 220 8.37 -14.32 25.22
CA THR A 220 7.30 -13.66 25.97
C THR A 220 7.43 -13.91 27.48
N LEU A 221 7.67 -15.16 27.88
CA LEU A 221 7.90 -15.52 29.29
C LEU A 221 9.20 -14.96 29.85
N GLU A 222 10.27 -14.91 29.05
CA GLU A 222 11.52 -14.26 29.44
C GLU A 222 11.27 -12.79 29.80
N MET A 223 10.57 -12.04 28.94
CA MET A 223 10.25 -10.64 29.17
C MET A 223 9.36 -10.44 30.41
N ILE A 224 8.33 -11.26 30.58
CA ILE A 224 7.44 -11.22 31.76
C ILE A 224 8.25 -11.48 33.03
N LYS A 225 9.10 -12.51 33.05
CA LYS A 225 9.89 -12.87 34.24
C LYS A 225 10.97 -11.85 34.57
N SER A 226 11.55 -11.19 33.58
CA SER A 226 12.50 -10.10 33.80
C SER A 226 11.87 -8.96 34.63
N GLN A 227 10.55 -8.74 34.52
CA GLN A 227 9.80 -7.80 35.37
C GLN A 227 9.18 -8.44 36.62
N TYR A 228 8.83 -9.73 36.55
CA TYR A 228 8.20 -10.50 37.64
C TYR A 228 9.00 -11.78 37.97
N PRO A 229 10.17 -11.66 38.64
CA PRO A 229 11.11 -12.78 38.81
C PRO A 229 10.56 -13.94 39.64
N THR A 230 9.52 -13.70 40.44
CA THR A 230 8.87 -14.70 41.30
C THR A 230 8.02 -15.70 40.52
N ILE A 231 7.63 -15.39 39.28
CA ILE A 231 6.81 -16.27 38.44
C ILE A 231 7.63 -17.47 37.99
N LYS A 232 7.10 -18.69 38.20
CA LYS A 232 7.56 -19.89 37.50
C LYS A 232 6.91 -19.92 36.12
N GLY A 233 7.71 -19.85 35.06
CA GLY A 233 7.22 -19.84 33.68
C GLY A 233 7.26 -21.24 33.08
N ILE A 234 6.21 -21.64 32.37
CA ILE A 234 6.18 -22.86 31.56
C ILE A 234 5.94 -22.44 30.11
N ASN A 235 6.99 -22.52 29.27
CA ASN A 235 6.84 -22.33 27.83
C ASN A 235 6.36 -23.65 27.21
N PHE A 236 5.15 -23.66 26.63
CA PHE A 236 4.52 -24.83 26.06
C PHE A 236 4.27 -24.68 24.57
N ASP A 237 4.91 -25.51 23.76
CA ASP A 237 4.80 -25.49 22.29
C ASP A 237 5.05 -26.88 21.70
N LEU A 238 4.94 -27.01 20.37
CA LEU A 238 5.20 -28.25 19.64
C LEU A 238 6.62 -28.76 19.90
N PRO A 239 6.84 -30.09 19.88
CA PRO A 239 8.15 -30.68 20.18
C PRO A 239 9.31 -30.13 19.36
N HIS A 240 9.12 -29.91 18.06
CA HIS A 240 10.18 -29.42 17.16
C HIS A 240 10.52 -27.93 17.39
N VAL A 241 9.57 -27.15 17.94
CA VAL A 241 9.79 -25.74 18.30
C VAL A 241 10.59 -25.67 19.59
N ILE A 242 10.12 -26.39 20.62
CA ILE A 242 10.78 -26.45 21.94
C ILE A 242 12.22 -26.97 21.86
N GLN A 243 12.51 -27.90 20.95
CA GLN A 243 13.87 -28.41 20.73
C GLN A 243 14.89 -27.29 20.42
N ASN A 244 14.44 -26.20 19.80
CA ASN A 244 15.28 -25.06 19.42
C ASN A 244 15.14 -23.86 20.37
N ALA A 245 14.37 -23.98 21.45
CA ALA A 245 14.14 -22.89 22.39
C ALA A 245 15.41 -22.63 23.24
N PRO A 246 15.86 -21.36 23.37
CA PRO A 246 16.95 -21.01 24.27
C PRO A 246 16.58 -21.28 25.73
N SER A 247 17.56 -21.65 26.56
CA SER A 247 17.33 -21.82 28.00
C SER A 247 17.22 -20.47 28.69
N TYR A 248 16.08 -20.20 29.32
CA TYR A 248 15.87 -19.00 30.15
C TYR A 248 15.77 -19.33 31.65
N PRO A 249 16.44 -18.59 32.55
CA PRO A 249 16.37 -18.85 33.98
C PRO A 249 14.94 -18.86 34.54
N GLY A 250 14.53 -19.99 35.11
CA GLY A 250 13.20 -20.16 35.71
C GLY A 250 12.05 -20.29 34.71
N VAL A 251 12.35 -20.50 33.42
CA VAL A 251 11.40 -20.98 32.41
C VAL A 251 11.65 -22.47 32.20
N GLN A 252 10.59 -23.25 32.30
CA GLN A 252 10.59 -24.66 31.92
C GLN A 252 9.99 -24.80 30.52
N HIS A 253 10.73 -25.39 29.59
CA HIS A 253 10.21 -25.70 28.26
C HIS A 253 9.55 -27.09 28.26
N LEU A 254 8.27 -27.14 27.89
CA LEU A 254 7.49 -28.37 27.83
C LEU A 254 6.97 -28.60 26.41
N PRO A 255 7.43 -29.67 25.72
CA PRO A 255 6.89 -30.01 24.42
C PRO A 255 5.52 -30.67 24.54
N GLY A 256 4.58 -30.33 23.67
CA GLY A 256 3.28 -31.00 23.58
C GLY A 256 2.37 -30.44 22.51
N ASP A 257 1.09 -30.82 22.56
CA ASP A 257 0.06 -30.37 21.63
C ASP A 257 -1.12 -29.80 22.44
N MET A 258 -1.39 -28.50 22.26
CA MET A 258 -2.47 -27.78 22.93
C MET A 258 -3.86 -28.33 22.63
N PHE A 259 -4.04 -29.08 21.53
CA PHE A 259 -5.29 -29.77 21.22
C PHE A 259 -5.46 -31.09 21.98
N VAL A 260 -4.39 -31.65 22.53
CA VAL A 260 -4.42 -32.86 23.35
C VAL A 260 -4.54 -32.50 24.84
N GLY A 261 -3.72 -31.56 25.29
CA GLY A 261 -3.75 -31.09 26.69
C GLY A 261 -2.76 -29.96 26.93
N ILE A 262 -3.02 -29.18 27.98
CA ILE A 262 -2.21 -28.02 28.36
C ILE A 262 -1.67 -28.26 29.78
N PRO A 263 -0.40 -27.92 30.08
CA PRO A 263 0.15 -28.02 31.43
C PRO A 263 -0.68 -27.23 32.44
N LYS A 264 -0.77 -27.73 33.68
CA LYS A 264 -1.44 -27.00 34.76
C LYS A 264 -0.64 -25.75 35.12
N GLY A 265 -1.35 -24.68 35.46
CA GLY A 265 -0.79 -23.42 35.94
C GLY A 265 -1.84 -22.56 36.62
N GLU A 266 -1.42 -21.54 37.35
CA GLU A 266 -2.32 -20.58 38.01
C GLU A 266 -2.96 -19.62 36.99
N ALA A 267 -2.20 -19.28 35.95
CA ALA A 267 -2.69 -18.56 34.78
C ALA A 267 -2.12 -19.15 33.50
N ILE A 268 -2.84 -18.96 32.40
CA ILE A 268 -2.43 -19.36 31.05
C ILE A 268 -2.42 -18.13 30.17
N LEU A 269 -1.36 -17.93 29.41
CA LEU A 269 -1.21 -16.88 28.39
C LEU A 269 -1.44 -17.48 27.00
N LEU A 270 -2.24 -16.78 26.19
CA LEU A 270 -2.43 -17.01 24.76
C LEU A 270 -2.18 -15.69 24.03
N LYS A 271 -1.03 -15.54 23.38
CA LYS A 271 -0.71 -14.35 22.58
C LYS A 271 -0.65 -14.73 21.10
N CYS A 272 -1.47 -14.11 20.25
CA CYS A 272 -1.52 -14.41 18.81
C CYS A 272 -1.69 -15.92 18.56
N ILE A 273 -2.66 -16.55 19.24
CA ILE A 273 -2.93 -17.99 19.12
C ILE A 273 -4.32 -18.21 18.57
N LEU A 274 -5.35 -17.64 19.20
CA LEU A 274 -6.73 -17.91 18.82
C LEU A 274 -7.02 -17.40 17.40
N HIS A 275 -6.33 -16.35 16.94
CA HIS A 275 -6.50 -15.82 15.58
C HIS A 275 -5.99 -16.74 14.45
N ASP A 276 -5.09 -17.68 14.73
CA ASP A 276 -4.57 -18.64 13.74
C ASP A 276 -5.58 -19.75 13.40
N TRP A 277 -6.56 -19.96 14.28
CA TRP A 277 -7.42 -21.14 14.25
C TRP A 277 -8.88 -20.80 13.96
N THR A 278 -9.59 -21.76 13.36
CA THR A 278 -11.05 -21.73 13.23
C THR A 278 -11.73 -21.66 14.61
N GLU A 279 -13.01 -21.30 14.64
CA GLU A 279 -13.82 -21.26 15.86
C GLU A 279 -13.80 -22.57 16.67
N ASP A 280 -13.96 -23.74 16.02
CA ASP A 280 -13.98 -25.04 16.72
C ASP A 280 -12.63 -25.39 17.36
N HIS A 281 -11.54 -25.11 16.65
CA HIS A 281 -10.18 -25.28 17.15
C HIS A 281 -9.90 -24.32 18.32
N SER A 282 -10.26 -23.04 18.21
CA SER A 282 -10.13 -22.08 19.32
C SER A 282 -10.94 -22.50 20.54
N LEU A 283 -12.17 -22.99 20.35
CA LEU A 283 -13.00 -23.51 21.43
C LEU A 283 -12.34 -24.73 22.11
N LYS A 284 -11.74 -25.63 21.34
CA LYS A 284 -11.01 -26.78 21.86
C LYS A 284 -9.80 -26.37 22.71
N ILE A 285 -9.01 -25.42 22.22
CA ILE A 285 -7.87 -24.84 22.96
C ILE A 285 -8.36 -24.25 24.30
N LEU A 286 -9.39 -23.41 24.26
CA LEU A 286 -9.92 -22.76 25.45
C LEU A 286 -10.51 -23.75 26.47
N LYS A 287 -11.14 -24.84 26.03
CA LYS A 287 -11.60 -25.92 26.92
C LYS A 287 -10.43 -26.64 27.61
N ASN A 288 -9.34 -26.87 26.88
CA ASN A 288 -8.13 -27.44 27.45
C ASN A 288 -7.48 -26.47 28.45
N CYS A 289 -7.47 -25.16 28.16
CA CYS A 289 -7.03 -24.14 29.11
C CYS A 289 -7.90 -24.16 30.38
N TYR A 290 -9.22 -24.19 30.23
CA TYR A 290 -10.17 -24.24 31.34
C TYR A 290 -9.92 -25.45 32.25
N ALA A 291 -9.69 -26.64 31.66
CA ALA A 291 -9.40 -27.86 32.41
C ALA A 291 -8.04 -27.85 33.12
N ALA A 292 -7.08 -27.05 32.64
CA ALA A 292 -5.74 -26.93 33.21
C ALA A 292 -5.64 -25.89 34.34
N LEU A 293 -6.62 -25.00 34.48
CA LEU A 293 -6.65 -23.95 35.50
C LEU A 293 -7.24 -24.41 36.84
N PRO A 294 -6.79 -23.84 37.98
CA PRO A 294 -7.50 -23.95 39.24
C PRO A 294 -8.81 -23.13 39.21
N GLY A 295 -9.68 -23.32 40.21
CA GLY A 295 -10.98 -22.63 40.27
C GLY A 295 -10.92 -21.09 40.32
N HIS A 296 -9.78 -20.52 40.74
CA HIS A 296 -9.50 -19.07 40.76
C HIS A 296 -8.58 -18.62 39.61
N GLY A 297 -8.21 -19.54 38.70
CA GLY A 297 -7.30 -19.24 37.60
C GLY A 297 -7.96 -18.42 36.50
N LYS A 298 -7.13 -17.88 35.60
CA LYS A 298 -7.55 -17.08 34.45
C LYS A 298 -6.74 -17.40 33.20
N VAL A 299 -7.35 -17.21 32.03
CA VAL A 299 -6.62 -17.14 30.75
C VAL A 299 -6.43 -15.68 30.39
N ILE A 300 -5.19 -15.29 30.09
CA ILE A 300 -4.81 -13.98 29.58
C ILE A 300 -4.67 -14.12 28.06
N VAL A 301 -5.46 -13.38 27.29
CA VAL A 301 -5.46 -13.44 25.83
C VAL A 301 -4.98 -12.10 25.29
N ILE A 302 -3.95 -12.11 24.45
CA ILE A 302 -3.39 -10.91 23.80
C ILE A 302 -3.60 -11.05 22.30
N GLU A 303 -4.63 -10.37 21.78
CA GLU A 303 -5.11 -10.52 20.40
C GLU A 303 -5.63 -9.19 19.85
N TYR A 304 -5.82 -9.13 18.53
CA TYR A 304 -6.57 -8.06 17.90
C TYR A 304 -8.07 -8.19 18.16
N ILE A 305 -8.78 -7.05 18.18
CA ILE A 305 -10.25 -7.01 18.19
C ILE A 305 -10.71 -6.18 17.01
N VAL A 306 -11.54 -6.78 16.16
CA VAL A 306 -12.11 -6.15 14.97
C VAL A 306 -13.36 -5.36 15.34
N PRO A 307 -13.48 -4.08 14.91
CA PRO A 307 -14.71 -3.33 15.08
C PRO A 307 -15.81 -3.85 14.13
N GLU A 308 -17.07 -3.74 14.56
CA GLU A 308 -18.21 -4.21 13.76
C GLU A 308 -18.35 -3.42 12.45
N ALA A 309 -18.20 -2.10 12.55
CA ALA A 309 -18.15 -1.18 11.43
C ALA A 309 -16.69 -0.77 11.12
N PRO A 310 -16.26 -0.81 9.85
CA PRO A 310 -14.92 -0.39 9.46
C PRO A 310 -14.75 1.13 9.58
N GLU A 311 -13.79 1.55 10.40
CA GLU A 311 -13.32 2.93 10.53
C GLU A 311 -12.11 3.20 9.62
N THR A 312 -11.84 4.48 9.34
CA THR A 312 -10.78 4.90 8.39
C THR A 312 -9.45 5.30 9.05
N ASN A 313 -9.25 4.99 10.34
CA ASN A 313 -8.00 5.26 11.04
C ASN A 313 -6.93 4.18 10.79
N ALA A 314 -5.66 4.50 11.12
CA ALA A 314 -4.52 3.62 10.89
C ALA A 314 -4.62 2.29 11.67
N ALA A 315 -5.14 2.34 12.90
CA ALA A 315 -5.34 1.15 13.72
C ALA A 315 -6.26 0.15 13.00
N THR A 316 -7.44 0.60 12.57
CA THR A 316 -8.43 -0.23 11.88
C THR A 316 -7.95 -0.74 10.52
N ARG A 317 -7.19 0.08 9.77
CA ARG A 317 -6.54 -0.38 8.53
C ARG A 317 -5.55 -1.50 8.80
N SER A 318 -4.65 -1.34 9.77
CA SER A 318 -3.67 -2.38 10.13
C SER A 318 -4.36 -3.67 10.57
N LEU A 319 -5.45 -3.57 11.35
CA LEU A 319 -6.25 -4.72 11.79
C LEU A 319 -6.79 -5.53 10.61
N PHE A 320 -7.46 -4.89 9.64
CA PHE A 320 -8.01 -5.61 8.49
C PHE A 320 -6.93 -6.07 7.51
N GLN A 321 -5.79 -5.38 7.44
CA GLN A 321 -4.63 -5.88 6.68
C GLN A 321 -4.12 -7.20 7.28
N ILE A 322 -3.94 -7.27 8.60
CA ILE A 322 -3.54 -8.51 9.28
C ILE A 322 -4.61 -9.59 9.13
N ASP A 323 -5.90 -9.26 9.24
CA ASP A 323 -6.98 -10.22 8.98
C ASP A 323 -6.87 -10.84 7.58
N LEU A 324 -6.58 -10.04 6.55
CA LEU A 324 -6.38 -10.58 5.21
C LEU A 324 -5.09 -11.38 5.07
N VAL A 325 -4.03 -11.04 5.81
CA VAL A 325 -2.83 -11.91 5.92
C VAL A 325 -3.23 -13.26 6.54
N MET A 326 -4.03 -13.28 7.61
CA MET A 326 -4.53 -14.52 8.19
C MET A 326 -5.34 -15.33 7.19
N MET A 327 -6.19 -14.68 6.38
CA MET A 327 -6.94 -15.34 5.30
C MET A 327 -6.03 -15.98 4.24
N ALA A 328 -4.95 -15.28 3.89
CA ALA A 328 -4.02 -15.72 2.84
C ALA A 328 -3.13 -16.87 3.31
N GLN A 329 -2.68 -16.83 4.57
CA GLN A 329 -1.62 -17.70 5.07
C GLN A 329 -2.08 -18.84 5.97
N ASN A 330 -3.20 -18.70 6.70
CA ASN A 330 -3.59 -19.63 7.75
C ASN A 330 -4.94 -20.35 7.46
N PRO A 331 -5.04 -21.66 7.75
CA PRO A 331 -6.26 -22.46 7.58
C PRO A 331 -7.34 -22.06 8.58
N GLY A 332 -8.21 -21.15 8.16
CA GLY A 332 -9.34 -20.68 8.97
C GLY A 332 -8.94 -19.63 10.01
N GLY A 333 -7.74 -19.06 9.88
CA GLY A 333 -7.32 -17.92 10.68
C GLY A 333 -8.16 -16.68 10.40
N LYS A 334 -8.57 -15.99 11.46
CA LYS A 334 -9.36 -14.76 11.40
C LYS A 334 -9.17 -13.90 12.64
N GLU A 335 -9.24 -12.60 12.42
CA GLU A 335 -9.42 -11.65 13.52
C GLU A 335 -10.89 -11.60 13.93
N ARG A 336 -11.15 -11.42 15.23
CA ARG A 336 -12.49 -11.60 15.83
C ARG A 336 -13.03 -10.32 16.43
N THR A 337 -14.35 -10.20 16.46
CA THR A 337 -15.04 -9.16 17.22
C THR A 337 -15.06 -9.48 18.71
N ARG A 338 -15.40 -8.47 19.50
CA ARG A 338 -15.64 -8.59 20.94
C ARG A 338 -16.64 -9.70 21.27
N LEU A 339 -17.78 -9.70 20.58
CA LEU A 339 -18.87 -10.67 20.79
C LEU A 339 -18.42 -12.11 20.46
N GLU A 340 -17.56 -12.29 19.46
CA GLU A 340 -17.01 -13.60 19.12
C GLU A 340 -16.09 -14.13 20.23
N PHE A 341 -15.26 -13.29 20.85
CA PHE A 341 -14.44 -13.69 22.01
C PHE A 341 -15.29 -14.01 23.23
N GLU A 342 -16.30 -13.20 23.54
CA GLU A 342 -17.23 -13.45 24.66
C GLU A 342 -18.01 -14.76 24.47
N SER A 343 -18.45 -15.04 23.25
CA SER A 343 -19.10 -16.30 22.89
C SER A 343 -18.16 -17.50 23.07
N LEU A 344 -16.91 -17.39 22.59
CA LEU A 344 -15.88 -18.43 22.75
C LEU A 344 -15.59 -18.72 24.23
N ALA A 345 -15.38 -17.67 25.04
CA ALA A 345 -15.14 -17.80 26.47
C ALA A 345 -16.30 -18.52 27.18
N LYS A 346 -17.53 -18.08 26.92
CA LYS A 346 -18.74 -18.68 27.51
C LYS A 346 -18.91 -20.15 27.12
N ARG A 347 -18.72 -20.49 25.83
CA ARG A 347 -18.83 -21.86 25.32
C ARG A 347 -17.71 -22.78 25.84
N ALA A 348 -16.56 -22.23 26.19
CA ALA A 348 -15.46 -22.97 26.79
C ALA A 348 -15.66 -23.24 28.29
N GLY A 349 -16.59 -22.54 28.95
CA GLY A 349 -16.95 -22.72 30.36
C GLY A 349 -16.56 -21.55 31.27
N PHE A 350 -15.92 -20.50 30.74
CA PHE A 350 -15.60 -19.29 31.50
C PHE A 350 -16.86 -18.48 31.81
N ARG A 351 -16.84 -17.73 32.91
CA ARG A 351 -17.97 -16.91 33.35
C ARG A 351 -18.09 -15.59 32.60
N GLY A 352 -16.96 -15.02 32.19
CA GLY A 352 -16.92 -13.75 31.50
C GLY A 352 -15.53 -13.41 30.98
N VAL A 353 -15.47 -12.25 30.31
CA VAL A 353 -14.25 -11.66 29.74
C VAL A 353 -14.09 -10.24 30.27
N ARG A 354 -12.90 -9.91 30.77
CA ARG A 354 -12.50 -8.51 31.04
C ARG A 354 -11.55 -8.03 29.96
N TYR A 355 -11.63 -6.75 29.63
CA TYR A 355 -10.74 -6.08 28.68
C TYR A 355 -9.87 -5.11 29.48
N GLU A 356 -8.63 -5.49 29.76
CA GLU A 356 -7.80 -4.86 30.79
C GLU A 356 -7.03 -3.64 30.26
N CYS A 357 -6.42 -3.76 29.07
CA CYS A 357 -5.77 -2.63 28.43
C CYS A 357 -5.59 -2.81 26.92
N TYR A 358 -5.33 -1.69 26.24
CA TYR A 358 -4.96 -1.61 24.84
C TYR A 358 -3.48 -1.21 24.69
N ALA A 359 -2.73 -1.94 23.85
CA ALA A 359 -1.29 -1.78 23.69
C ALA A 359 -0.87 -2.08 22.25
N CYS A 360 -0.46 -1.06 21.49
CA CYS A 360 0.06 -1.22 20.13
C CYS A 360 -0.89 -2.01 19.19
N ASN A 361 -2.18 -1.65 19.21
CA ASN A 361 -3.29 -2.35 18.53
C ASN A 361 -3.75 -3.68 19.13
N TYR A 362 -3.09 -4.20 20.16
CA TYR A 362 -3.52 -5.42 20.85
C TYR A 362 -4.38 -5.12 22.07
N TRP A 363 -5.39 -5.96 22.28
CA TRP A 363 -6.15 -6.01 23.52
C TRP A 363 -5.61 -7.10 24.42
N VAL A 364 -5.44 -6.77 25.70
CA VAL A 364 -5.21 -7.75 26.75
C VAL A 364 -6.56 -8.07 27.39
N MET A 365 -7.00 -9.32 27.25
CA MET A 365 -8.26 -9.82 27.77
C MET A 365 -8.00 -10.86 28.87
N GLU A 366 -8.89 -10.91 29.86
CA GLU A 366 -8.87 -11.95 30.89
C GLU A 366 -10.16 -12.76 30.88
N PHE A 367 -10.05 -14.07 30.67
CA PHE A 367 -11.17 -15.01 30.76
C PHE A 367 -11.10 -15.67 32.14
N TYR A 368 -12.17 -15.56 32.93
CA TYR A 368 -12.14 -15.90 34.36
C TYR A 368 -13.28 -16.82 34.80
N ASN A 369 -13.06 -17.51 35.92
CA ASN A 369 -13.94 -18.55 36.45
C ASN A 369 -14.74 -18.15 37.71
N CYS A 370 -14.43 -17.02 38.35
CA CYS A 370 -15.04 -16.57 39.61
C CYS A 370 -15.64 -15.15 39.53
N ASP A 371 -16.73 -14.92 40.28
CA ASP A 371 -17.38 -13.60 40.37
C ASP A 371 -16.54 -12.67 41.25
N HIS A 372 -15.79 -11.75 40.65
CA HIS A 372 -15.37 -10.55 41.37
C HIS A 372 -16.51 -9.53 41.24
N HIS A 373 -17.19 -9.25 42.36
CA HIS A 373 -18.24 -8.23 42.45
C HIS A 373 -17.70 -6.82 42.11
N GLN A 374 -17.67 -6.44 40.84
CA GLN A 374 -17.71 -5.05 40.38
C GLN A 374 -18.54 -4.98 39.07
N ASN A 375 -19.48 -4.03 39.01
CA ASN A 375 -20.57 -3.88 38.02
C ASN A 375 -20.19 -4.18 36.56
N SER A 376 -20.69 -5.29 35.99
CA SER A 376 -20.41 -5.68 34.59
C SER A 376 -21.14 -4.84 33.53
N GLU A 377 -22.32 -4.29 33.83
CA GLU A 377 -23.08 -3.50 32.86
C GLU A 377 -22.52 -2.07 32.70
N ALA A 378 -21.98 -1.48 33.78
CA ALA A 378 -21.33 -0.18 33.72
C ALA A 378 -19.95 -0.25 33.04
N MET A 379 -19.23 -1.37 33.17
CA MET A 379 -17.95 -1.61 32.48
C MET A 379 -18.12 -1.94 30.99
N ALA A 380 -19.21 -2.57 30.57
CA ALA A 380 -19.47 -2.81 29.15
C ALA A 380 -19.69 -1.50 28.37
N SER A 381 -20.48 -0.57 28.93
CA SER A 381 -20.71 0.76 28.35
C SER A 381 -19.48 1.68 28.49
N SER A 382 -18.72 1.56 29.59
CA SER A 382 -17.44 2.28 29.73
C SER A 382 -16.37 1.72 28.80
N ALA A 383 -16.40 0.43 28.45
CA ALA A 383 -15.48 -0.20 27.51
C ALA A 383 -15.79 0.17 26.05
N GLU A 384 -17.06 0.29 25.65
CA GLU A 384 -17.43 0.85 24.33
C GLU A 384 -17.03 2.33 24.22
N THR A 385 -17.23 3.08 25.31
CA THR A 385 -16.77 4.47 25.39
C THR A 385 -15.25 4.52 25.35
N GLN A 386 -14.54 3.67 26.10
CA GLN A 386 -13.08 3.52 26.11
C GLN A 386 -12.50 3.05 24.79
N ILE A 387 -13.17 2.16 24.03
CA ILE A 387 -12.73 1.80 22.68
C ILE A 387 -12.77 3.03 21.79
N ARG A 388 -13.82 3.86 21.87
CA ARG A 388 -13.89 5.14 21.14
C ARG A 388 -12.91 6.20 21.66
N THR A 389 -12.52 6.20 22.94
CA THR A 389 -11.50 7.11 23.47
C THR A 389 -10.06 6.62 23.23
N PHE A 390 -9.81 5.31 23.20
CA PHE A 390 -8.49 4.72 22.94
C PHE A 390 -8.22 4.52 21.44
N SER A 391 -9.24 4.34 20.60
CA SER A 391 -9.12 4.41 19.13
C SER A 391 -8.91 5.86 18.64
N ASN A 392 -9.32 6.84 19.44
CA ASN A 392 -8.98 8.27 19.29
C ASN A 392 -7.77 8.69 20.13
N GLY A 393 -6.95 7.73 20.59
CA GLY A 393 -5.99 7.90 21.69
C GLY A 393 -5.31 9.27 21.77
N ASP A 394 -5.52 9.97 22.89
CA ASP A 394 -4.83 11.20 23.31
C ASP A 394 -3.30 11.00 23.54
N ASN A 395 -2.70 9.91 23.02
CA ASN A 395 -1.30 9.56 23.19
C ASN A 395 -0.64 9.31 21.82
N ASP A 396 0.18 10.27 21.40
CA ASP A 396 0.90 10.28 20.11
C ASP A 396 1.64 8.96 19.84
N ASP A 397 2.21 8.31 20.86
CA ASP A 397 2.98 7.06 20.72
C ASP A 397 2.14 5.89 20.18
N GLU A 398 0.88 5.77 20.61
CA GLU A 398 -0.02 4.69 20.16
C GLU A 398 -0.47 4.90 18.72
N GLN A 399 -0.72 6.16 18.34
CA GLN A 399 -1.04 6.50 16.97
C GLN A 399 0.14 6.24 16.04
N HIS A 400 1.36 6.61 16.46
CA HIS A 400 2.58 6.34 15.70
C HIS A 400 2.86 4.84 15.57
N CYS A 401 2.66 4.06 16.62
CA CYS A 401 2.78 2.60 16.56
C CYS A 401 1.74 2.00 15.59
N SER A 402 0.49 2.43 15.68
CA SER A 402 -0.60 1.97 14.80
C SER A 402 -0.29 2.26 13.34
N TYR A 403 0.24 3.45 13.07
CA TYR A 403 0.65 3.84 11.74
C TYR A 403 1.84 3.01 11.25
N ALA A 404 2.88 2.82 12.06
CA ALA A 404 4.01 1.97 11.71
C ALA A 404 3.57 0.52 11.39
N MET A 405 2.64 -0.04 12.16
CA MET A 405 2.03 -1.35 11.89
C MET A 405 1.26 -1.36 10.56
N GLN A 406 0.50 -0.31 10.24
CA GLN A 406 -0.16 -0.17 8.94
C GLN A 406 0.85 -0.14 7.78
N LEU A 407 2.00 0.54 7.97
CA LEU A 407 3.05 0.62 6.94
C LEU A 407 3.70 -0.75 6.69
N VAL A 408 3.92 -1.55 7.74
CA VAL A 408 4.49 -2.91 7.65
C VAL A 408 3.66 -3.82 6.73
N SER A 409 2.33 -3.76 6.82
CA SER A 409 1.41 -4.55 5.99
C SER A 409 0.84 -3.77 4.79
N SER A 410 1.52 -2.72 4.34
CA SER A 410 1.03 -1.84 3.26
C SER A 410 0.90 -2.52 1.88
N SER A 411 1.54 -3.67 1.67
CA SER A 411 1.39 -4.48 0.45
C SER A 411 0.01 -5.13 0.32
N VAL A 412 -0.75 -5.28 1.41
CA VAL A 412 -2.05 -5.97 1.40
C VAL A 412 -3.10 -5.20 0.59
N LEU A 413 -3.14 -3.85 0.71
CA LEU A 413 -4.13 -3.03 0.00
C LEU A 413 -4.08 -3.18 -1.52
N PRO A 414 -2.94 -2.97 -2.21
CA PRO A 414 -2.88 -3.13 -3.67
C PRO A 414 -3.22 -4.56 -4.12
N MET A 415 -2.81 -5.57 -3.35
CA MET A 415 -3.10 -6.98 -3.65
C MET A 415 -4.61 -7.30 -3.55
N VAL A 416 -5.28 -6.78 -2.52
CA VAL A 416 -6.73 -6.97 -2.35
C VAL A 416 -7.53 -6.14 -3.34
N MET A 417 -7.07 -4.94 -3.69
CA MET A 417 -7.66 -4.14 -4.77
C MET A 417 -7.62 -4.88 -6.11
N GLN A 418 -6.48 -5.49 -6.45
CA GLN A 418 -6.35 -6.30 -7.66
C GLN A 418 -7.32 -7.49 -7.65
N ALA A 419 -7.40 -8.25 -6.56
CA ALA A 419 -8.35 -9.35 -6.43
C ALA A 419 -9.81 -8.88 -6.55
N ALA A 420 -10.16 -7.72 -5.97
CA ALA A 420 -11.50 -7.16 -6.06
C ALA A 420 -11.89 -6.76 -7.49
N ILE A 421 -10.93 -6.27 -8.29
CA ILE A 421 -11.13 -5.97 -9.72
C ILE A 421 -11.31 -7.26 -10.52
N GLU A 422 -10.46 -8.27 -10.29
CA GLU A 422 -10.53 -9.56 -11.00
C GLU A 422 -11.81 -10.35 -10.71
N LEU A 423 -12.34 -10.21 -9.49
CA LEU A 423 -13.62 -10.76 -9.07
C LEU A 423 -14.81 -9.90 -9.51
N ASN A 424 -14.58 -8.73 -10.13
CA ASN A 424 -15.61 -7.76 -10.50
C ASN A 424 -16.49 -7.32 -9.32
N LEU A 425 -15.96 -7.26 -8.09
CA LEU A 425 -16.76 -6.95 -6.90
C LEU A 425 -17.39 -5.55 -6.98
N LEU A 426 -16.63 -4.57 -7.48
CA LEU A 426 -17.11 -3.19 -7.61
C LEU A 426 -18.23 -3.08 -8.67
N GLU A 427 -18.13 -3.84 -9.76
CA GLU A 427 -19.16 -3.92 -10.80
C GLU A 427 -20.44 -4.58 -10.28
N ILE A 428 -20.32 -5.61 -9.45
CA ILE A 428 -21.46 -6.28 -8.81
C ILE A 428 -22.21 -5.28 -7.91
N ILE A 429 -21.49 -4.50 -7.11
CA ILE A 429 -22.11 -3.46 -6.26
C ILE A 429 -22.72 -2.34 -7.13
N ALA A 430 -22.05 -1.94 -8.22
CA ALA A 430 -22.56 -0.92 -9.14
C ALA A 430 -23.93 -1.29 -9.75
N LYS A 431 -24.16 -2.57 -10.04
CA LYS A 431 -25.44 -3.08 -10.58
C LYS A 431 -26.63 -2.92 -9.62
N ALA A 432 -26.39 -2.73 -8.32
CA ALA A 432 -27.45 -2.41 -7.36
C ALA A 432 -28.02 -0.98 -7.55
N GLY A 433 -27.40 -0.16 -8.40
CA GLY A 433 -27.81 1.20 -8.71
C GLY A 433 -27.26 2.26 -7.73
N PRO A 434 -27.47 3.56 -8.03
CA PRO A 434 -26.99 4.64 -7.18
C PRO A 434 -27.51 4.54 -5.74
N GLY A 435 -26.60 4.54 -4.76
CA GLY A 435 -26.95 4.37 -3.35
C GLY A 435 -27.31 2.93 -2.94
N GLY A 436 -27.28 1.97 -3.88
CA GLY A 436 -27.47 0.56 -3.61
C GLY A 436 -26.42 0.03 -2.64
N ARG A 437 -26.87 -0.82 -1.71
CA ARG A 437 -26.02 -1.48 -0.72
C ARG A 437 -26.30 -2.97 -0.73
N LEU A 438 -25.24 -3.77 -0.77
CA LEU A 438 -25.33 -5.23 -0.79
C LEU A 438 -24.55 -5.83 0.37
N SER A 439 -25.08 -6.89 0.95
CA SER A 439 -24.33 -7.77 1.84
C SER A 439 -23.28 -8.57 1.09
N SER A 440 -22.27 -9.08 1.80
CA SER A 440 -21.25 -9.96 1.21
C SER A 440 -21.86 -11.24 0.61
N SER A 441 -22.94 -11.77 1.18
CA SER A 441 -23.68 -12.92 0.64
C SER A 441 -24.37 -12.61 -0.69
N GLU A 442 -24.99 -11.44 -0.83
CA GLU A 442 -25.62 -11.01 -2.10
C GLU A 442 -24.59 -10.74 -3.20
N ILE A 443 -23.41 -10.25 -2.82
CA ILE A 443 -22.28 -10.05 -3.74
C ILE A 443 -21.72 -11.41 -4.17
N ALA A 444 -21.43 -12.31 -3.21
CA ALA A 444 -20.89 -13.63 -3.49
C ALA A 444 -21.83 -14.51 -4.31
N ALA A 445 -23.16 -14.37 -4.15
CA ALA A 445 -24.15 -15.09 -4.94
C ALA A 445 -24.12 -14.72 -6.44
N GLN A 446 -23.51 -13.59 -6.81
CA GLN A 446 -23.33 -13.17 -8.20
C GLN A 446 -21.96 -13.59 -8.78
N LEU A 447 -21.08 -14.17 -7.97
CA LEU A 447 -19.80 -14.71 -8.43
C LEU A 447 -20.01 -16.11 -9.03
N PRO A 448 -19.20 -16.50 -10.03
CA PRO A 448 -19.21 -17.86 -10.57
C PRO A 448 -18.47 -18.83 -9.64
N THR A 449 -18.98 -18.99 -8.41
CA THR A 449 -18.33 -19.76 -7.33
C THR A 449 -19.25 -20.87 -6.81
N GLN A 450 -18.63 -21.96 -6.35
CA GLN A 450 -19.29 -23.01 -5.55
C GLN A 450 -18.71 -23.08 -4.13
N ASN A 451 -17.81 -22.16 -3.79
CA ASN A 451 -17.17 -22.09 -2.48
C ASN A 451 -18.17 -21.59 -1.43
N PRO A 452 -18.55 -22.40 -0.42
CA PRO A 452 -19.49 -21.98 0.62
C PRO A 452 -18.93 -20.85 1.49
N ASP A 453 -17.59 -20.68 1.54
CA ASP A 453 -16.92 -19.65 2.33
C ASP A 453 -16.76 -18.32 1.56
N ALA A 454 -17.15 -18.27 0.28
CA ALA A 454 -17.02 -17.06 -0.54
C ALA A 454 -17.66 -15.81 0.09
N PRO A 455 -18.87 -15.85 0.70
CA PRO A 455 -19.43 -14.69 1.40
C PRO A 455 -18.54 -14.14 2.51
N ILE A 456 -17.87 -15.01 3.26
CA ILE A 456 -16.98 -14.59 4.37
C ILE A 456 -15.69 -14.00 3.80
N MET A 457 -15.09 -14.64 2.79
CA MET A 457 -13.88 -14.12 2.14
C MET A 457 -14.13 -12.77 1.47
N VAL A 458 -15.28 -12.62 0.79
CA VAL A 458 -15.73 -11.37 0.19
C VAL A 458 -15.94 -10.30 1.27
N ASP A 459 -16.60 -10.60 2.39
CA ASP A 459 -16.73 -9.65 3.52
C ASP A 459 -15.37 -9.12 3.96
N ARG A 460 -14.38 -10.00 4.16
CA ARG A 460 -13.01 -9.63 4.58
C ARG A 460 -12.35 -8.67 3.60
N ILE A 461 -12.45 -8.93 2.29
CA ILE A 461 -11.98 -8.05 1.22
C ILE A 461 -12.67 -6.67 1.32
N LEU A 462 -14.01 -6.66 1.38
CA LEU A 462 -14.80 -5.42 1.38
C LEU A 462 -14.58 -4.56 2.63
N ARG A 463 -14.31 -5.17 3.80
CA ARG A 463 -13.95 -4.45 5.04
C ARG A 463 -12.70 -3.62 4.87
N LEU A 464 -11.63 -4.19 4.31
CA LEU A 464 -10.40 -3.44 4.04
C LEU A 464 -10.68 -2.29 3.07
N LEU A 465 -11.41 -2.55 1.98
CA LEU A 465 -11.75 -1.51 1.01
C LEU A 465 -12.58 -0.36 1.63
N ALA A 466 -13.44 -0.67 2.60
CA ALA A 466 -14.20 0.34 3.34
C ALA A 466 -13.31 1.22 4.25
N THR A 467 -12.29 0.66 4.92
CA THR A 467 -11.33 1.46 5.72
C THR A 467 -10.45 2.42 4.91
N HIS A 468 -10.35 2.13 3.62
CA HIS A 468 -9.68 2.97 2.63
C HIS A 468 -10.67 3.83 1.84
N SER A 469 -11.92 3.97 2.27
CA SER A 469 -12.93 4.82 1.60
C SER A 469 -13.11 4.49 0.11
N VAL A 470 -12.81 3.25 -0.30
CA VAL A 470 -13.17 2.72 -1.64
C VAL A 470 -14.63 2.30 -1.62
N LEU A 471 -15.07 1.74 -0.50
CA LEU A 471 -16.47 1.41 -0.24
C LEU A 471 -17.00 2.19 0.95
N THR A 472 -18.31 2.37 0.98
CA THR A 472 -19.04 2.73 2.18
C THR A 472 -19.57 1.46 2.84
N CYS A 473 -19.64 1.45 4.17
CA CYS A 473 -20.18 0.33 4.93
C CYS A 473 -21.21 0.83 5.93
N SER A 474 -22.32 0.12 6.07
CA SER A 474 -23.31 0.31 7.13
C SER A 474 -23.60 -1.03 7.79
N VAL A 475 -23.99 -1.01 9.06
CA VAL A 475 -24.34 -2.21 9.81
C VAL A 475 -25.86 -2.25 9.98
N ALA A 476 -26.47 -3.40 9.70
CA ALA A 476 -27.88 -3.67 9.89
C ALA A 476 -28.07 -4.85 10.86
N ASP A 477 -29.16 -4.85 11.62
CA ASP A 477 -29.52 -5.98 12.49
C ASP A 477 -29.88 -7.19 11.61
N GLY A 478 -29.12 -8.29 11.74
CA GLY A 478 -29.41 -9.52 11.04
C GLY A 478 -30.67 -10.15 11.63
N GLY A 479 -31.80 -10.02 10.92
CA GLY A 479 -33.11 -10.54 11.34
C GLY A 479 -33.17 -12.07 11.41
N GLY A 480 -32.55 -12.67 12.43
CA GLY A 480 -32.63 -14.10 12.74
C GLY A 480 -33.10 -14.32 14.16
N GLY A 481 -34.34 -14.79 14.35
CA GLY A 481 -34.97 -15.06 15.65
C GLY A 481 -34.40 -16.27 16.42
N GLY A 482 -33.09 -16.45 16.42
CA GLY A 482 -32.42 -17.55 17.12
C GLY A 482 -31.05 -17.14 17.64
N GLY A 483 -30.99 -16.49 18.81
CA GLY A 483 -29.85 -16.45 19.75
C GLY A 483 -28.50 -15.86 19.32
N ASP A 484 -28.19 -15.81 18.02
CA ASP A 484 -26.97 -15.25 17.47
C ASP A 484 -27.21 -13.80 17.09
N ASN A 485 -26.68 -12.90 17.89
CA ASN A 485 -26.66 -11.45 17.68
C ASN A 485 -25.74 -11.09 16.48
N ARG A 486 -26.03 -11.62 15.29
CA ARG A 486 -25.23 -11.41 14.08
C ARG A 486 -25.72 -10.18 13.34
N PHE A 487 -25.00 -9.08 13.50
CA PHE A 487 -25.12 -7.92 12.62
C PHE A 487 -24.66 -8.28 11.20
N GLN A 488 -25.21 -7.61 10.19
CA GLN A 488 -24.84 -7.76 8.79
C GLN A 488 -24.26 -6.45 8.26
N ARG A 489 -23.09 -6.53 7.61
CA ARG A 489 -22.50 -5.38 6.90
C ARG A 489 -23.08 -5.27 5.50
N LEU A 490 -23.46 -4.06 5.12
CA LEU A 490 -23.94 -3.69 3.80
C LEU A 490 -22.97 -2.70 3.16
N TYR A 491 -22.51 -3.03 1.95
CA TYR A 491 -21.48 -2.30 1.22
C TYR A 491 -22.07 -1.55 0.04
N GLY A 492 -21.70 -0.28 -0.10
CA GLY A 492 -22.01 0.55 -1.27
C GLY A 492 -20.74 1.18 -1.83
N LEU A 493 -20.79 1.66 -3.07
CA LEU A 493 -19.65 2.35 -3.70
C LEU A 493 -19.39 3.72 -3.05
N ALA A 494 -18.14 4.03 -2.75
CA ALA A 494 -17.72 5.39 -2.41
C ALA A 494 -17.42 6.21 -3.69
N PRO A 495 -17.32 7.55 -3.60
CA PRO A 495 -17.14 8.39 -4.80
C PRO A 495 -15.91 8.07 -5.67
N VAL A 496 -14.82 7.57 -5.09
CA VAL A 496 -13.61 7.13 -5.83
C VAL A 496 -13.92 6.02 -6.84
N CYS A 497 -14.95 5.20 -6.59
CA CYS A 497 -15.37 4.13 -7.50
C CYS A 497 -15.90 4.64 -8.84
N LYS A 498 -16.20 5.94 -8.99
CA LYS A 498 -16.46 6.57 -10.29
C LYS A 498 -15.36 6.26 -11.31
N TYR A 499 -14.12 6.10 -10.85
CA TYR A 499 -12.96 5.80 -11.70
C TYR A 499 -12.54 4.33 -11.69
N LEU A 500 -13.12 3.50 -10.82
CA LEU A 500 -12.75 2.09 -10.67
C LEU A 500 -13.78 1.13 -11.28
N VAL A 501 -15.03 1.58 -11.41
CA VAL A 501 -16.10 0.92 -12.15
C VAL A 501 -16.11 1.42 -13.60
N ARG A 502 -16.46 0.55 -14.55
CA ARG A 502 -16.59 0.92 -15.96
C ARG A 502 -17.62 2.04 -16.14
N ASN A 503 -17.22 3.10 -16.83
CA ASN A 503 -18.10 4.20 -17.19
C ASN A 503 -18.95 3.85 -18.45
N GLU A 504 -19.66 4.83 -18.98
CA GLU A 504 -20.49 4.72 -20.20
C GLU A 504 -19.72 4.30 -21.46
N ASP A 505 -18.41 4.54 -21.52
CA ASP A 505 -17.53 4.08 -22.61
C ASP A 505 -16.94 2.69 -22.36
N GLY A 506 -17.32 2.05 -21.26
CA GLY A 506 -16.77 0.77 -20.82
C GLY A 506 -15.35 0.85 -20.25
N VAL A 507 -14.82 2.04 -19.93
CA VAL A 507 -13.46 2.23 -19.40
C VAL A 507 -13.43 2.48 -17.90
N SER A 508 -12.34 2.07 -17.24
CA SER A 508 -12.03 2.38 -15.83
C SER A 508 -10.53 2.40 -15.60
N LEU A 509 -10.06 2.76 -14.40
CA LEU A 509 -8.66 2.65 -14.01
C LEU A 509 -8.25 1.22 -13.59
N GLY A 510 -9.19 0.26 -13.61
CA GLY A 510 -8.89 -1.15 -13.29
C GLY A 510 -7.77 -1.75 -14.15
N PRO A 511 -7.79 -1.59 -15.48
CA PRO A 511 -6.69 -2.04 -16.34
C PRO A 511 -5.34 -1.38 -16.05
N LEU A 512 -5.30 -0.11 -15.62
CA LEU A 512 -4.06 0.54 -15.20
C LEU A 512 -3.47 -0.12 -13.95
N MET A 513 -4.33 -0.42 -12.97
CA MET A 513 -3.93 -1.21 -11.80
C MET A 513 -3.38 -2.58 -12.24
N SER A 514 -4.13 -3.31 -13.07
CA SER A 514 -3.67 -4.61 -13.58
C SER A 514 -2.31 -4.55 -14.31
N LEU A 515 -2.00 -3.45 -15.02
CA LEU A 515 -0.68 -3.24 -15.61
C LEU A 515 0.41 -3.04 -14.53
N LEU A 516 0.14 -2.18 -13.55
CA LEU A 516 1.11 -1.85 -12.49
C LEU A 516 1.37 -3.00 -11.51
N GLN A 517 0.41 -3.92 -11.36
CA GLN A 517 0.56 -5.16 -10.61
C GLN A 517 0.89 -6.38 -11.48
N ASP A 518 1.00 -6.23 -12.80
CA ASP A 518 1.42 -7.31 -13.69
C ASP A 518 2.81 -7.81 -13.30
N LYS A 519 3.00 -9.12 -13.33
CA LYS A 519 4.26 -9.77 -12.98
C LYS A 519 5.46 -9.14 -13.72
N VAL A 520 5.30 -8.76 -14.99
CA VAL A 520 6.38 -8.14 -15.78
C VAL A 520 6.87 -6.83 -15.16
N PHE A 521 5.96 -5.99 -14.66
CA PHE A 521 6.33 -4.76 -13.96
C PHE A 521 6.78 -5.03 -12.53
N MET A 522 6.11 -5.94 -11.82
CA MET A 522 6.46 -6.32 -10.45
C MET A 522 7.84 -6.97 -10.33
N ASP A 523 8.31 -7.69 -11.36
CA ASP A 523 9.64 -8.29 -11.37
C ASP A 523 10.76 -7.22 -11.26
N SER A 524 10.53 -5.98 -11.73
CA SER A 524 11.45 -4.85 -11.56
C SER A 524 11.66 -4.44 -10.10
N TRP A 525 10.71 -4.78 -9.23
CA TRP A 525 10.75 -4.52 -7.79
C TRP A 525 11.25 -5.73 -6.99
N SER A 526 11.32 -6.91 -7.61
CA SER A 526 11.74 -8.15 -6.96
C SER A 526 13.21 -8.10 -6.51
N VAL A 527 13.57 -8.90 -5.49
CA VAL A 527 14.97 -9.22 -5.10
C VAL A 527 15.92 -8.01 -5.12
N SER A 528 15.67 -7.02 -4.25
CA SER A 528 16.54 -5.85 -4.02
C SER A 528 16.95 -5.08 -5.29
N LYS A 529 16.22 -5.19 -6.42
CA LYS A 529 16.65 -4.58 -7.69
C LYS A 529 16.74 -3.06 -7.65
N LEU A 530 15.85 -2.40 -6.89
CA LEU A 530 15.96 -0.96 -6.65
C LEU A 530 17.22 -0.62 -5.84
N LYS A 531 17.52 -1.38 -4.77
CA LYS A 531 18.77 -1.24 -4.01
C LYS A 531 19.99 -1.41 -4.92
N ASP A 532 20.03 -2.49 -5.71
CA ASP A 532 21.11 -2.76 -6.66
C ASP A 532 21.26 -1.61 -7.67
N ALA A 533 20.16 -1.04 -8.15
CA ALA A 533 20.20 0.11 -9.06
C ALA A 533 20.75 1.37 -8.38
N VAL A 534 20.42 1.64 -7.11
CA VAL A 534 21.02 2.75 -6.36
C VAL A 534 22.53 2.55 -6.16
N LEU A 535 22.97 1.34 -5.83
CA LEU A 535 24.38 1.04 -5.53
C LEU A 535 25.26 0.90 -6.78
N GLU A 536 24.74 0.31 -7.84
CA GLU A 536 25.51 -0.10 -9.02
C GLU A 536 25.15 0.69 -10.29
N GLY A 537 24.02 1.40 -10.29
CA GLY A 537 23.44 2.01 -11.48
C GLY A 537 22.67 1.03 -12.36
N GLY A 538 22.13 1.53 -13.46
CA GLY A 538 21.28 0.79 -14.39
C GLY A 538 19.79 0.80 -14.02
N ILE A 539 18.95 0.36 -14.94
CA ILE A 539 17.48 0.42 -14.81
C ILE A 539 16.95 -0.96 -14.41
N PRO A 540 16.21 -1.09 -13.28
CA PRO A 540 15.68 -2.36 -12.80
C PRO A 540 14.95 -3.18 -13.86
N PHE A 541 14.03 -2.59 -14.62
CA PHE A 541 13.32 -3.28 -15.70
C PHE A 541 14.27 -3.87 -16.74
N ASN A 542 15.25 -3.08 -17.20
CA ASN A 542 16.23 -3.53 -18.18
C ASN A 542 17.12 -4.64 -17.63
N LYS A 543 17.54 -4.56 -16.36
CA LYS A 543 18.34 -5.61 -15.70
C LYS A 543 17.60 -6.95 -15.64
N VAL A 544 16.28 -6.91 -15.42
CA VAL A 544 15.45 -8.11 -15.30
C VAL A 544 15.11 -8.71 -16.66
N HIS A 545 14.70 -7.88 -17.62
CA HIS A 545 14.12 -8.35 -18.89
C HIS A 545 15.06 -8.28 -20.09
N GLY A 546 16.24 -7.64 -19.94
CA GLY A 546 17.20 -7.46 -21.03
C GLY A 546 16.67 -6.64 -22.20
N ALA A 547 15.70 -5.75 -21.95
CA ALA A 547 15.01 -4.95 -22.96
C ALA A 547 14.53 -3.62 -22.36
N HIS A 548 14.35 -2.60 -23.19
CA HIS A 548 13.66 -1.38 -22.79
C HIS A 548 12.16 -1.63 -22.54
N ALA A 549 11.53 -0.90 -21.62
CA ALA A 549 10.11 -1.06 -21.29
C ALA A 549 9.18 -0.94 -22.51
N PHE A 550 9.39 0.04 -23.39
CA PHE A 550 8.64 0.18 -24.65
C PHE A 550 8.94 -0.89 -25.72
N GLU A 551 10.08 -1.57 -25.67
CA GLU A 551 10.40 -2.66 -26.61
C GLU A 551 9.82 -4.00 -26.16
N TYR A 552 9.67 -4.21 -24.84
CA TYR A 552 9.24 -5.47 -24.26
C TYR A 552 7.83 -5.93 -24.70
N PRO A 553 6.81 -5.05 -24.84
CA PRO A 553 5.53 -5.42 -25.44
C PRO A 553 5.65 -6.05 -26.84
N GLY A 554 6.71 -5.77 -27.61
CA GLY A 554 6.95 -6.46 -28.88
C GLY A 554 7.33 -7.94 -28.73
N LYS A 555 7.82 -8.33 -27.54
CA LYS A 555 8.31 -9.69 -27.21
C LYS A 555 7.24 -10.54 -26.50
N ASP A 556 6.37 -9.93 -25.70
CA ASP A 556 5.28 -10.61 -24.98
C ASP A 556 3.91 -10.07 -25.42
N ARG A 557 3.18 -10.87 -26.20
CA ARG A 557 1.84 -10.53 -26.70
C ARG A 557 0.80 -10.36 -25.57
N ARG A 558 0.90 -11.14 -24.50
CA ARG A 558 -0.03 -11.06 -23.35
C ARG A 558 0.21 -9.74 -22.62
N PHE A 559 1.48 -9.42 -22.34
CA PHE A 559 1.82 -8.16 -21.70
C PHE A 559 1.48 -6.95 -22.58
N ASN A 560 1.68 -7.04 -23.90
CA ASN A 560 1.27 -6.01 -24.86
C ASN A 560 -0.22 -5.68 -24.77
N GLN A 561 -1.08 -6.70 -24.65
CA GLN A 561 -2.51 -6.51 -24.47
C GLN A 561 -2.85 -5.81 -23.15
N VAL A 562 -2.22 -6.23 -22.04
CA VAL A 562 -2.37 -5.59 -20.73
C VAL A 562 -1.96 -4.11 -20.79
N PHE A 563 -0.78 -3.83 -21.36
CA PHE A 563 -0.26 -2.47 -21.55
C PHE A 563 -1.20 -1.60 -22.37
N ASN A 564 -1.60 -2.07 -23.56
CA ASN A 564 -2.46 -1.30 -24.46
C ASN A 564 -3.86 -1.06 -23.87
N THR A 565 -4.42 -2.04 -23.16
CA THR A 565 -5.72 -1.89 -22.49
C THR A 565 -5.63 -0.84 -21.38
N ALA A 566 -4.56 -0.85 -20.59
CA ALA A 566 -4.31 0.17 -19.57
C ALA A 566 -4.19 1.57 -20.18
N MET A 567 -3.34 1.73 -21.21
CA MET A 567 -3.12 3.03 -21.86
C MET A 567 -4.39 3.56 -22.54
N TYR A 568 -5.16 2.69 -23.19
CA TYR A 568 -6.45 3.04 -23.80
C TYR A 568 -7.43 3.58 -22.75
N ASN A 569 -7.59 2.85 -21.64
CA ASN A 569 -8.55 3.18 -20.59
C ASN A 569 -8.17 4.49 -19.89
N HIS A 570 -6.92 4.62 -19.45
CA HIS A 570 -6.41 5.83 -18.81
C HIS A 570 -6.55 7.04 -19.73
N THR A 571 -6.08 6.94 -20.97
CA THR A 571 -6.12 8.05 -21.93
C THR A 571 -7.55 8.48 -22.23
N THR A 572 -8.48 7.54 -22.38
CA THR A 572 -9.90 7.87 -22.60
C THR A 572 -10.48 8.71 -21.45
N ILE A 573 -10.22 8.31 -20.20
CA ILE A 573 -10.70 9.04 -19.01
C ILE A 573 -10.10 10.44 -18.94
N ILE A 574 -8.77 10.54 -19.06
CA ILE A 574 -8.05 11.81 -18.88
C ILE A 574 -8.34 12.79 -20.01
N VAL A 575 -8.29 12.35 -21.27
CA VAL A 575 -8.50 13.25 -22.43
C VAL A 575 -9.94 13.76 -22.47
N LYS A 576 -10.95 12.93 -22.17
CA LYS A 576 -12.34 13.41 -22.08
C LYS A 576 -12.49 14.52 -21.04
N LYS A 577 -11.93 14.32 -19.84
CA LYS A 577 -11.94 15.36 -18.80
C LYS A 577 -11.19 16.63 -19.20
N ILE A 578 -10.04 16.51 -19.86
CA ILE A 578 -9.32 17.66 -20.40
C ILE A 578 -10.25 18.44 -21.34
N LEU A 579 -10.94 17.76 -22.25
CA LEU A 579 -11.82 18.43 -23.20
C LEU A 579 -13.02 19.12 -22.55
N GLU A 580 -13.45 18.76 -21.33
CA GLU A 580 -14.54 19.45 -20.64
C GLU A 580 -14.19 20.92 -20.32
N SER A 581 -12.94 21.19 -19.91
CA SER A 581 -12.53 22.50 -19.38
C SER A 581 -11.42 23.21 -20.17
N TYR A 582 -10.62 22.47 -20.93
CA TYR A 582 -9.53 23.01 -21.74
C TYR A 582 -10.01 23.37 -23.16
N LYS A 583 -9.78 24.62 -23.56
CA LYS A 583 -10.24 25.19 -24.84
C LYS A 583 -9.13 25.38 -25.86
N GLY A 584 -7.89 24.99 -25.55
CA GLY A 584 -6.75 25.29 -26.41
C GLY A 584 -6.73 24.57 -27.76
N PHE A 585 -7.68 23.65 -28.02
CA PHE A 585 -7.89 23.04 -29.34
C PHE A 585 -8.81 23.85 -30.27
N GLU A 586 -9.55 24.83 -29.74
CA GLU A 586 -10.44 25.66 -30.56
C GLU A 586 -9.64 26.42 -31.63
N HIS A 587 -10.20 26.51 -32.84
CA HIS A 587 -9.61 27.19 -34.01
C HIS A 587 -8.35 26.57 -34.62
N LEU A 588 -7.82 25.47 -34.07
CA LEU A 588 -6.75 24.71 -34.72
C LEU A 588 -7.29 24.00 -35.98
N LYS A 589 -6.45 23.85 -37.01
CA LYS A 589 -6.79 23.10 -38.22
C LYS A 589 -6.07 21.76 -38.26
N GLN A 590 -4.84 21.71 -37.74
CA GLN A 590 -4.03 20.49 -37.72
C GLN A 590 -3.33 20.30 -36.38
N VAL A 591 -3.53 19.13 -35.76
CA VAL A 591 -2.90 18.75 -34.48
C VAL A 591 -2.10 17.47 -34.68
N VAL A 592 -0.84 17.48 -34.25
CA VAL A 592 0.03 16.29 -34.24
C VAL A 592 0.10 15.76 -32.82
N ASP A 593 -0.27 14.51 -32.60
CA ASP A 593 -0.12 13.82 -31.31
C ASP A 593 1.14 12.97 -31.36
N VAL A 594 2.16 13.37 -30.59
CA VAL A 594 3.47 12.71 -30.55
C VAL A 594 3.46 11.67 -29.45
N GLY A 595 3.80 10.43 -29.81
CA GLY A 595 3.60 9.27 -28.94
C GLY A 595 2.12 8.95 -28.76
N GLY A 596 1.31 9.20 -29.80
CA GLY A 596 -0.14 9.03 -29.75
C GLY A 596 -0.61 7.56 -29.71
N GLY A 597 0.32 6.60 -29.77
CA GLY A 597 0.08 5.17 -29.66
C GLY A 597 -0.92 4.69 -30.70
N LEU A 598 -1.99 4.04 -30.23
CA LEU A 598 -3.06 3.56 -31.10
C LEU A 598 -3.99 4.67 -31.61
N GLY A 599 -3.78 5.95 -31.25
CA GLY A 599 -4.50 7.11 -31.79
C GLY A 599 -5.77 7.50 -31.05
N VAL A 600 -5.97 6.98 -29.83
CA VAL A 600 -7.17 7.21 -29.01
C VAL A 600 -7.34 8.68 -28.64
N THR A 601 -6.25 9.39 -28.30
CA THR A 601 -6.29 10.82 -27.97
C THR A 601 -6.88 11.62 -29.13
N LEU A 602 -6.34 11.45 -30.33
CA LEU A 602 -6.81 12.16 -31.51
C LEU A 602 -8.20 11.74 -31.95
N SER A 603 -8.59 10.46 -31.77
CA SER A 603 -9.96 10.04 -32.09
C SER A 603 -10.98 10.79 -31.21
N ILE A 604 -10.67 11.01 -29.93
CA ILE A 604 -11.51 11.78 -29.02
C ILE A 604 -11.50 13.28 -29.36
N ILE A 605 -10.32 13.86 -29.62
CA ILE A 605 -10.18 15.29 -29.98
C ILE A 605 -10.92 15.61 -31.28
N THR A 606 -10.70 14.83 -32.34
CA THR A 606 -11.31 15.05 -33.65
C THR A 606 -12.81 14.78 -33.65
N SER A 607 -13.31 13.87 -32.80
CA SER A 607 -14.75 13.69 -32.60
C SER A 607 -15.42 14.94 -32.00
N LYS A 608 -14.74 15.64 -31.09
CA LYS A 608 -15.25 16.89 -30.50
C LYS A 608 -15.05 18.10 -31.42
N TYR A 609 -13.96 18.11 -32.19
CA TYR A 609 -13.59 19.18 -33.11
C TYR A 609 -13.40 18.62 -34.53
N PRO A 610 -14.50 18.33 -35.27
CA PRO A 610 -14.42 17.67 -36.58
C PRO A 610 -13.68 18.48 -37.66
N SER A 611 -13.44 19.77 -37.43
CA SER A 611 -12.64 20.63 -38.30
C SER A 611 -11.13 20.38 -38.17
N ILE A 612 -10.67 19.71 -37.11
CA ILE A 612 -9.26 19.39 -36.90
C ILE A 612 -8.89 18.15 -37.70
N ARG A 613 -7.81 18.24 -38.48
CA ARG A 613 -7.09 17.08 -39.01
C ARG A 613 -6.02 16.64 -38.01
N GLY A 614 -6.16 15.43 -37.48
CA GLY A 614 -5.18 14.83 -36.57
C GLY A 614 -4.07 14.09 -37.31
N ILE A 615 -2.83 14.18 -36.83
CA ILE A 615 -1.74 13.28 -37.20
C ILE A 615 -1.32 12.51 -35.94
N ASN A 616 -1.66 11.22 -35.88
CA ASN A 616 -1.16 10.32 -34.85
C ASN A 616 0.27 9.90 -35.23
N PHE A 617 1.26 10.36 -34.47
CA PHE A 617 2.67 10.12 -34.74
C PHE A 617 3.30 9.26 -33.64
N ASP A 618 3.77 8.08 -34.02
CA ASP A 618 4.43 7.13 -33.12
C ASP A 618 5.41 6.26 -33.90
N LEU A 619 6.13 5.36 -33.22
CA LEU A 619 7.05 4.42 -33.85
C LEU A 619 6.32 3.55 -34.89
N PRO A 620 6.98 3.19 -36.01
CA PRO A 620 6.35 2.41 -37.07
C PRO A 620 5.69 1.10 -36.61
N HIS A 621 6.32 0.40 -35.64
CA HIS A 621 5.81 -0.87 -35.11
C HIS A 621 4.58 -0.71 -34.21
N VAL A 622 4.30 0.49 -33.71
CA VAL A 622 3.08 0.82 -32.96
C VAL A 622 1.97 1.19 -33.95
N ILE A 623 2.29 2.10 -34.88
CA ILE A 623 1.35 2.63 -35.88
C ILE A 623 0.76 1.52 -36.77
N GLN A 624 1.52 0.48 -37.11
CA GLN A 624 1.00 -0.65 -37.89
C GLN A 624 -0.21 -1.36 -37.25
N HIS A 625 -0.43 -1.18 -35.94
CA HIS A 625 -1.55 -1.74 -35.19
C HIS A 625 -2.64 -0.72 -34.84
N ALA A 626 -2.45 0.56 -35.22
CA ALA A 626 -3.42 1.60 -34.94
C ALA A 626 -4.67 1.42 -35.83
N PRO A 627 -5.88 1.37 -35.25
CA PRO A 627 -7.12 1.31 -36.03
C PRO A 627 -7.38 2.64 -36.75
N PRO A 628 -8.04 2.63 -37.92
CA PRO A 628 -8.37 3.86 -38.62
C PRO A 628 -9.41 4.68 -37.85
N TYR A 629 -9.17 5.99 -37.70
CA TYR A 629 -10.12 6.94 -37.13
C TYR A 629 -10.47 8.07 -38.11
N PRO A 630 -11.75 8.47 -38.21
CA PRO A 630 -12.15 9.61 -39.04
C PRO A 630 -11.38 10.88 -38.65
N GLY A 631 -10.81 11.57 -39.65
CA GLY A 631 -10.05 12.80 -39.43
C GLY A 631 -8.64 12.60 -38.86
N VAL A 632 -8.18 11.36 -38.66
CA VAL A 632 -6.84 11.04 -38.15
C VAL A 632 -6.01 10.34 -39.22
N GLU A 633 -4.81 10.85 -39.46
CA GLU A 633 -3.78 10.21 -40.27
C GLU A 633 -2.72 9.58 -39.36
N HIS A 634 -2.36 8.32 -39.61
CA HIS A 634 -1.32 7.63 -38.84
C HIS A 634 0.02 7.72 -39.56
N VAL A 635 1.04 8.20 -38.86
CA VAL A 635 2.38 8.42 -39.42
C VAL A 635 3.41 7.76 -38.51
N GLY A 636 4.14 6.78 -39.06
CA GLY A 636 5.25 6.12 -38.37
C GLY A 636 6.53 6.95 -38.45
N GLY A 637 7.23 7.14 -37.34
CA GLY A 637 8.56 7.76 -37.32
C GLY A 637 9.17 7.84 -35.92
N ASP A 638 10.33 8.48 -35.81
CA ASP A 638 11.02 8.72 -34.55
C ASP A 638 11.00 10.22 -34.21
N MET A 639 10.40 10.56 -33.07
CA MET A 639 10.28 11.93 -32.57
C MET A 639 11.62 12.61 -32.25
N PHE A 640 12.66 11.81 -32.00
CA PHE A 640 14.03 12.32 -31.82
C PHE A 640 14.73 12.62 -33.14
N GLU A 641 14.23 12.12 -34.27
CA GLU A 641 14.70 12.50 -35.61
C GLU A 641 13.93 13.71 -36.14
N SER A 642 12.59 13.61 -36.21
CA SER A 642 11.73 14.69 -36.67
C SER A 642 10.29 14.51 -36.19
N VAL A 643 9.53 15.61 -36.14
CA VAL A 643 8.10 15.61 -35.82
C VAL A 643 7.33 16.18 -37.02
N PRO A 644 6.20 15.58 -37.44
CA PRO A 644 5.35 16.14 -38.50
C PRO A 644 4.93 17.58 -38.21
N ARG A 645 4.72 18.39 -39.26
CA ARG A 645 4.25 19.77 -39.11
C ARG A 645 2.78 19.80 -38.70
N GLY A 646 2.41 20.75 -37.85
CA GLY A 646 1.03 21.03 -37.45
C GLY A 646 0.90 22.40 -36.79
N ASP A 647 -0.35 22.89 -36.65
CA ASP A 647 -0.62 24.16 -35.97
C ASP A 647 -0.33 24.05 -34.46
N ALA A 648 -0.60 22.87 -33.90
CA ALA A 648 -0.19 22.50 -32.56
C ALA A 648 0.36 21.07 -32.52
N ILE A 649 1.23 20.83 -31.55
CA ILE A 649 1.73 19.50 -31.21
C ILE A 649 1.22 19.16 -29.81
N PHE A 650 0.56 18.02 -29.65
CA PHE A 650 0.09 17.49 -28.40
C PHE A 650 1.03 16.38 -27.92
N MET A 651 1.34 16.36 -26.62
CA MET A 651 2.06 15.29 -25.94
C MET A 651 1.39 15.04 -24.60
N LYS A 652 1.12 13.77 -24.29
CA LYS A 652 0.61 13.33 -22.98
C LYS A 652 1.41 12.14 -22.51
N TRP A 653 2.01 12.22 -21.32
CA TRP A 653 2.87 11.14 -20.80
C TRP A 653 3.97 10.75 -21.77
N ILE A 654 4.79 11.74 -22.13
CA ILE A 654 5.92 11.57 -23.05
C ILE A 654 7.18 12.13 -22.42
N LEU A 655 7.14 13.37 -21.92
CA LEU A 655 8.32 14.00 -21.35
C LEU A 655 8.77 13.28 -20.07
N HIS A 656 7.84 12.71 -19.29
CA HIS A 656 8.19 11.99 -18.07
C HIS A 656 8.96 10.67 -18.30
N ASP A 657 8.90 10.09 -19.51
CA ASP A 657 9.60 8.85 -19.84
C ASP A 657 11.10 9.07 -20.10
N TRP A 658 11.51 10.31 -20.34
CA TRP A 658 12.82 10.62 -20.90
C TRP A 658 13.64 11.56 -20.02
N SER A 659 14.96 11.50 -20.18
CA SER A 659 15.89 12.44 -19.54
C SER A 659 15.73 13.86 -20.07
N ASP A 660 16.26 14.85 -19.34
CA ASP A 660 16.17 16.26 -19.74
C ASP A 660 16.81 16.53 -21.11
N ASP A 661 17.92 15.88 -21.45
CA ASP A 661 18.57 15.99 -22.76
C ASP A 661 17.69 15.47 -23.91
N HIS A 662 17.02 14.33 -23.68
CA HIS A 662 16.08 13.76 -24.64
C HIS A 662 14.84 14.66 -24.79
N CYS A 663 14.28 15.15 -23.69
CA CYS A 663 13.18 16.11 -23.70
C CYS A 663 13.56 17.40 -24.45
N LEU A 664 14.76 17.95 -24.23
CA LEU A 664 15.25 19.11 -24.98
C LEU A 664 15.38 18.83 -26.47
N LYS A 665 15.90 17.65 -26.85
CA LYS A 665 16.01 17.24 -28.25
C LYS A 665 14.63 17.16 -28.92
N LEU A 666 13.69 16.49 -28.25
CA LEU A 666 12.31 16.34 -28.70
C LEU A 666 11.62 17.70 -28.84
N LEU A 667 11.66 18.53 -27.80
CA LEU A 667 11.03 19.85 -27.81
C LEU A 667 11.61 20.78 -28.88
N LYS A 668 12.91 20.69 -29.19
CA LYS A 668 13.52 21.40 -30.32
C LYS A 668 13.00 20.91 -31.68
N ASN A 669 12.74 19.62 -31.83
CA ASN A 669 12.10 19.09 -33.04
C ASN A 669 10.65 19.58 -33.15
N CYS A 670 9.90 19.59 -32.04
CA CYS A 670 8.56 20.18 -31.99
C CYS A 670 8.59 21.68 -32.37
N TYR A 671 9.51 22.45 -31.82
CA TYR A 671 9.67 23.88 -32.14
C TYR A 671 9.93 24.12 -33.64
N LYS A 672 10.73 23.27 -34.29
CA LYS A 672 10.97 23.33 -35.76
C LYS A 672 9.73 22.95 -36.58
N ALA A 673 8.89 22.07 -36.06
CA ALA A 673 7.69 21.58 -36.74
C ALA A 673 6.49 22.54 -36.63
N LEU A 674 6.53 23.50 -35.71
CA LEU A 674 5.49 24.50 -35.50
C LEU A 674 5.64 25.75 -36.40
N PRO A 675 4.52 26.37 -36.83
CA PRO A 675 4.53 27.73 -37.38
C PRO A 675 4.87 28.78 -36.30
N ASP A 676 5.10 30.03 -36.69
CA ASP A 676 5.53 31.09 -35.75
C ASP A 676 4.51 31.39 -34.64
N ASN A 677 3.22 31.10 -34.86
CA ASN A 677 2.15 31.21 -33.86
C ASN A 677 1.70 29.85 -33.30
N GLY A 678 2.47 28.79 -33.54
CA GLY A 678 2.17 27.45 -33.09
C GLY A 678 2.48 27.25 -31.60
N LYS A 679 1.93 26.17 -31.04
CA LYS A 679 2.17 25.79 -29.63
C LYS A 679 2.33 24.30 -29.45
N VAL A 680 3.08 23.92 -28.42
CA VAL A 680 3.06 22.54 -27.88
C VAL A 680 2.13 22.50 -26.68
N ILE A 681 1.22 21.54 -26.66
CA ILE A 681 0.33 21.24 -25.55
C ILE A 681 0.86 20.00 -24.85
N VAL A 682 1.30 20.14 -23.60
CA VAL A 682 1.93 19.08 -22.81
C VAL A 682 1.01 18.71 -21.66
N VAL A 683 0.74 17.42 -21.47
CA VAL A 683 -0.06 16.89 -20.37
C VAL A 683 0.80 15.96 -19.52
N GLU A 684 1.27 16.47 -18.39
CA GLU A 684 2.19 15.77 -17.48
C GLU A 684 1.84 16.06 -16.03
N ALA A 685 2.27 15.19 -15.11
CA ALA A 685 2.20 15.51 -13.70
C ALA A 685 3.29 16.54 -13.35
N VAL A 686 2.98 17.44 -12.41
CA VAL A 686 3.93 18.46 -11.96
C VAL A 686 4.19 18.23 -10.48
N PHE A 687 5.45 17.99 -10.16
CA PHE A 687 5.90 17.66 -8.82
C PHE A 687 6.08 18.95 -7.98
N PRO A 688 5.54 19.04 -6.75
CA PRO A 688 5.83 20.16 -5.87
C PRO A 688 7.24 20.05 -5.27
N VAL A 689 7.92 21.19 -5.08
CA VAL A 689 9.30 21.21 -4.58
C VAL A 689 9.44 20.53 -3.22
N ILE A 690 8.43 20.69 -2.34
CA ILE A 690 8.34 20.02 -1.03
C ILE A 690 7.31 18.89 -1.13
N PRO A 691 7.67 17.65 -0.75
CA PRO A 691 6.71 16.55 -0.69
C PRO A 691 5.74 16.76 0.48
N GLU A 692 4.53 17.19 0.16
CA GLU A 692 3.39 17.21 1.08
C GLU A 692 2.75 15.82 1.22
N THR A 693 1.84 15.67 2.19
CA THR A 693 1.19 14.38 2.51
C THR A 693 -0.15 14.17 1.79
N SER A 694 -0.48 15.05 0.84
CA SER A 694 -1.71 15.00 0.06
C SER A 694 -1.74 13.78 -0.87
N THR A 695 -2.94 13.32 -1.22
CA THR A 695 -3.15 12.16 -2.10
C THR A 695 -2.51 12.35 -3.48
N ALA A 696 -2.55 13.58 -4.01
CA ALA A 696 -1.90 13.90 -5.28
C ALA A 696 -0.38 13.68 -5.21
N VAL A 697 0.29 14.21 -4.18
CA VAL A 697 1.75 14.10 -4.05
C VAL A 697 2.18 12.65 -3.83
N LYS A 698 1.41 11.86 -3.07
CA LYS A 698 1.63 10.41 -2.96
C LYS A 698 1.58 9.72 -4.33
N GLY A 699 0.52 9.98 -5.10
CA GLY A 699 0.35 9.42 -6.45
C GLY A 699 1.48 9.81 -7.40
N ILE A 700 1.85 11.09 -7.46
CA ILE A 700 2.95 11.56 -8.32
C ILE A 700 4.30 10.99 -7.85
N SER A 701 4.54 10.86 -6.54
CA SER A 701 5.76 10.23 -6.02
C SER A 701 5.85 8.75 -6.39
N GLN A 702 4.72 8.05 -6.39
CA GLN A 702 4.65 6.65 -6.83
C GLN A 702 4.93 6.52 -8.34
N LEU A 703 4.34 7.40 -9.16
CA LEU A 703 4.61 7.47 -10.59
C LEU A 703 6.08 7.78 -10.87
N ASP A 704 6.69 8.69 -10.13
CA ASP A 704 8.11 9.01 -10.30
C ASP A 704 9.00 7.80 -10.05
N LEU A 705 8.74 6.99 -9.02
CA LEU A 705 9.55 5.77 -8.80
C LEU A 705 9.22 4.65 -9.79
N LEU A 706 8.02 4.63 -10.37
CA LEU A 706 7.74 3.79 -11.53
C LEU A 706 8.62 4.21 -12.72
N MET A 707 8.73 5.50 -13.01
CA MET A 707 9.61 6.00 -14.07
C MET A 707 11.08 5.64 -13.79
N MET A 708 11.54 5.79 -12.55
CA MET A 708 12.89 5.41 -12.14
C MET A 708 13.20 3.92 -12.38
N THR A 709 12.22 3.05 -12.15
CA THR A 709 12.41 1.60 -12.25
C THR A 709 12.22 1.06 -13.67
N GLN A 710 11.44 1.75 -14.50
CA GLN A 710 11.03 1.28 -15.83
C GLN A 710 11.75 1.98 -16.98
N ASN A 711 12.05 3.27 -16.86
CA ASN A 711 12.50 4.10 -17.98
C ASN A 711 13.89 4.72 -17.72
N PRO A 712 14.86 4.55 -18.64
CA PRO A 712 16.16 5.20 -18.54
C PRO A 712 16.05 6.73 -18.58
N GLY A 713 16.30 7.37 -17.43
CA GLY A 713 16.25 8.82 -17.29
C GLY A 713 14.84 9.40 -17.15
N GLY A 714 13.80 8.56 -17.09
CA GLY A 714 12.43 8.99 -16.84
C GLY A 714 12.28 9.55 -15.42
N LYS A 715 11.55 10.67 -15.31
CA LYS A 715 11.24 11.34 -14.05
C LYS A 715 10.04 12.28 -14.17
N GLU A 716 9.32 12.41 -13.05
CA GLU A 716 8.37 13.51 -12.86
C GLU A 716 9.14 14.79 -12.54
N ARG A 717 8.61 15.94 -12.99
CA ARG A 717 9.33 17.22 -12.96
C ARG A 717 8.58 18.31 -12.22
N THR A 718 9.34 19.22 -11.64
CA THR A 718 8.84 20.46 -11.05
C THR A 718 8.47 21.48 -12.13
N GLN A 719 7.69 22.49 -11.72
CA GLN A 719 7.34 23.62 -12.59
C GLN A 719 8.59 24.35 -13.12
N GLN A 720 9.64 24.46 -12.31
CA GLN A 720 10.91 25.07 -12.68
C GLN A 720 11.63 24.26 -13.77
N GLU A 721 11.66 22.92 -13.63
CA GLU A 721 12.27 22.03 -14.62
C GLU A 721 11.53 22.08 -15.97
N PHE A 722 10.20 22.05 -15.98
CA PHE A 722 9.43 22.21 -17.21
C PHE A 722 9.66 23.59 -17.86
N THR A 723 9.78 24.65 -17.06
CA THR A 723 10.10 25.99 -17.57
C THR A 723 11.50 26.01 -18.18
N ALA A 724 12.49 25.39 -17.54
CA ALA A 724 13.85 25.29 -18.07
C ALA A 724 13.88 24.50 -19.40
N LEU A 725 13.13 23.40 -19.51
CA LEU A 725 12.99 22.63 -20.75
C LEU A 725 12.38 23.46 -21.87
N ALA A 726 11.29 24.18 -21.58
CA ALA A 726 10.63 25.04 -22.56
C ALA A 726 11.57 26.14 -23.09
N MET A 727 12.22 26.87 -22.18
CA MET A 727 13.14 27.95 -22.55
C MET A 727 14.38 27.41 -23.28
N GLY A 728 14.96 26.30 -22.80
CA GLY A 728 16.12 25.66 -23.43
C GLY A 728 15.84 25.08 -24.82
N ALA A 729 14.57 24.78 -25.13
CA ALA A 729 14.13 24.35 -26.45
C ALA A 729 13.81 25.53 -27.41
N GLY A 730 13.78 26.76 -26.91
CA GLY A 730 13.57 27.98 -27.70
C GLY A 730 12.16 28.57 -27.61
N PHE A 731 11.27 28.01 -26.80
CA PHE A 731 9.93 28.57 -26.60
C PHE A 731 9.99 29.89 -25.82
N SER A 732 9.14 30.84 -26.18
CA SER A 732 9.10 32.17 -25.58
C SER A 732 8.38 32.20 -24.22
N ARG A 733 7.42 31.28 -24.00
CA ARG A 733 6.61 31.20 -22.78
C ARG A 733 6.02 29.82 -22.57
N ILE A 734 5.86 29.44 -21.30
CA ILE A 734 5.02 28.32 -20.84
C ILE A 734 3.82 28.86 -20.04
N ARG A 735 2.62 28.29 -20.25
CA ARG A 735 1.41 28.55 -19.45
C ARG A 735 0.86 27.26 -18.88
N TYR A 736 0.39 27.31 -17.64
CA TYR A 736 -0.26 26.19 -16.96
C TYR A 736 -1.76 26.44 -17.01
N GLU A 737 -2.44 25.84 -17.99
CA GLU A 737 -3.82 26.21 -18.33
C GLU A 737 -4.84 25.55 -17.42
N ARG A 738 -4.71 24.24 -17.17
CA ARG A 738 -5.67 23.46 -16.36
C ARG A 738 -4.96 22.33 -15.63
N LEU A 739 -5.41 22.04 -14.40
CA LEU A 739 -5.11 20.80 -13.69
C LEU A 739 -6.28 19.84 -13.90
N VAL A 740 -6.00 18.59 -14.27
CA VAL A 740 -7.00 17.54 -14.49
C VAL A 740 -6.43 16.21 -13.98
N CYS A 741 -7.05 15.60 -12.97
CA CYS A 741 -6.69 14.24 -12.53
C CYS A 741 -5.18 14.01 -12.28
N THR A 742 -4.49 14.97 -11.62
CA THR A 742 -3.04 15.06 -11.32
C THR A 742 -2.16 15.61 -12.43
N TYR A 743 -2.72 15.83 -13.63
CA TYR A 743 -1.96 16.30 -14.79
C TYR A 743 -2.22 17.77 -15.08
N TRP A 744 -1.16 18.53 -15.28
CA TRP A 744 -1.25 19.86 -15.82
C TRP A 744 -1.28 19.82 -17.34
N VAL A 745 -2.25 20.51 -17.92
CA VAL A 745 -2.25 20.90 -19.33
C VAL A 745 -1.44 22.18 -19.45
N MET A 746 -0.25 22.07 -20.02
CA MET A 746 0.70 23.15 -20.23
C MET A 746 0.76 23.54 -21.71
N GLU A 747 0.92 24.83 -22.00
CA GLU A 747 1.11 25.34 -23.36
C GLU A 747 2.46 26.03 -23.49
N LEU A 748 3.31 25.54 -24.39
CA LEU A 748 4.60 26.13 -24.75
C LEU A 748 4.43 26.87 -26.08
N TYR A 749 4.64 28.17 -26.07
CA TYR A 749 4.43 29.06 -27.21
C TYR A 749 5.74 29.34 -27.94
N LYS A 750 5.73 29.19 -29.26
CA LYS A 750 6.84 29.57 -30.12
C LYS A 750 7.06 31.09 -30.08
#